data_AF-A0A522QDV3-F1
#
_entry.id   AF-A0A522QDV3-F1
#
_cell.length_a   1.000
_cell.length_b   1.000
_cell.length_c   1.000
_cell.angle_alpha   90.00
_cell.angle_beta   90.00
_cell.angle_gamma   90.00
#
_symmetry.space_group_name_H-M   'P 1'
#
loop_
_entity.id
_entity.type
_entity.pdbx_description
1 polymer ?
#
loop_
_entity_poly.entity_id
_entity_poly.type
_entity_poly.pdbx_seq_one_letter_code
_entity_poly.pdbx_strand_id
1 'polypeptide(L)'
;MSATAAMRGVLRVTAFRRLWYSTALSSLGDWLGLLATTAMATSLAHGYQAQNYALGGVLVVKLLPAIFLGPLAGAFADRFDRRRTMIVSDSVRFLLFLSIPLAHLVVDRDKTLAWLLIASFLIECVGLFWMPAKDAAVPNLVRRNQIEAANQLSLITTFGITPVLGAGLFSVLSLITNVLARHLAFFQTQPVNLALYLNAGTFLVGAVVVVFIPEIGGHRDGRAPGDQPGMWQLIREGASFVRASGLVGGLIIGLVGAFIAAGAVIGAGKIFVTSLGGGNAAYGVLFGAVFVGLGSGMGFGPRIARAMSRRRLFGLSIVFAAVCLILAALMPHVVLATIFVVGLGFGAGIAYLCGMTLIGTDVGDEIRGRIFALLQSMIRVVLVLALAAVPFVVAQVGRRTLHIGSVDYVVDGTRFVLVGGGILALLAGLLAYRKMDDRQQMSLWSDFVSALRGDSSARRRLRSGGLFIAFEGGEGAGKSTQVHRLAAWLRQNGAQVVTTHEPGATPAGKQVREVLLHSPQPLAPRAEALLFAADRAHHVETVIRPALDLGDIVITDRYVDSSLAYQGAGRRLAMDEVRRMSRWATGGLRPDLTVLLDVAPGEGLRRARARSGGADKLESEPMAFHAAVREAFRAMAESEPRRYLVLDATLPEEEIARRVREAVEPFLTARRRARRASRSRHDVPVVHR
;
A
#
# COMPACT_ATOMS: atom_id res chain seq x y z
N MET A 1 5.90 17.17 -6.54
CA MET A 1 4.50 17.14 -7.07
C MET A 1 3.71 16.10 -6.30
N SER A 2 2.46 16.36 -5.92
CA SER A 2 1.59 15.28 -5.43
C SER A 2 1.35 14.25 -6.54
N ALA A 3 1.18 12.97 -6.20
CA ALA A 3 0.84 11.92 -7.18
C ALA A 3 -0.40 12.31 -8.02
N THR A 4 -1.37 12.98 -7.39
CA THR A 4 -2.56 13.52 -8.06
C THR A 4 -2.24 14.60 -9.10
N ALA A 5 -1.28 15.48 -8.84
CA ALA A 5 -0.85 16.49 -9.80
C ALA A 5 -0.09 15.87 -10.99
N ALA A 6 0.70 14.82 -10.72
CA ALA A 6 1.39 14.06 -11.77
C ALA A 6 0.38 13.39 -12.71
N MET A 7 -0.61 12.66 -12.17
CA MET A 7 -1.65 11.99 -12.96
C MET A 7 -2.49 12.98 -13.78
N ARG A 8 -2.88 14.13 -13.20
CA ARG A 8 -3.54 15.21 -13.95
C ARG A 8 -2.68 15.76 -15.08
N GLY A 9 -1.37 15.87 -14.86
CA GLY A 9 -0.40 16.31 -15.86
C GLY A 9 -0.37 15.38 -17.08
N VAL A 10 -0.43 14.06 -16.87
CA VAL A 10 -0.47 13.08 -17.97
C VAL A 10 -1.79 13.14 -18.75
N LEU A 11 -2.93 13.29 -18.05
CA LEU A 11 -4.26 13.39 -18.67
C LEU A 11 -4.47 14.67 -19.52
N ARG A 12 -3.61 15.69 -19.38
CA ARG A 12 -3.63 16.87 -20.26
C ARG A 12 -3.11 16.57 -21.66
N VAL A 13 -2.34 15.49 -21.84
CA VAL A 13 -1.88 15.07 -23.15
C VAL A 13 -3.02 14.37 -23.89
N THR A 14 -3.52 14.99 -24.96
CA THR A 14 -4.71 14.51 -25.69
C THR A 14 -4.55 13.07 -26.22
N ALA A 15 -3.39 12.76 -26.83
CA ALA A 15 -3.14 11.42 -27.38
C ALA A 15 -3.12 10.35 -26.27
N PHE A 16 -2.43 10.62 -25.16
CA PHE A 16 -2.45 9.73 -23.99
C PHE A 16 -3.85 9.62 -23.38
N ARG A 17 -4.61 10.71 -23.28
CA ARG A 17 -5.98 10.68 -22.75
C ARG A 17 -6.90 9.80 -23.61
N ARG A 18 -6.75 9.84 -24.94
CA ARG A 18 -7.47 8.93 -25.86
C ARG A 18 -7.05 7.47 -25.64
N LEU A 19 -5.74 7.19 -25.50
CA LEU A 19 -5.25 5.85 -25.18
C LEU A 19 -5.80 5.36 -23.83
N TRP A 20 -5.87 6.25 -22.84
CA TRP A 20 -6.44 5.96 -21.53
C TRP A 20 -7.94 5.63 -21.62
N TYR A 21 -8.73 6.36 -22.41
CA TYR A 21 -10.14 6.00 -22.65
C TYR A 21 -10.28 4.63 -23.32
N SER A 22 -9.49 4.34 -24.36
CA SER A 22 -9.48 3.01 -24.99
C SER A 22 -9.10 1.92 -23.99
N THR A 23 -8.11 2.16 -23.13
CA THR A 23 -7.71 1.23 -22.07
C THR A 23 -8.80 1.01 -21.03
N ALA A 24 -9.48 2.08 -20.61
CA ALA A 24 -10.58 2.01 -19.67
C ALA A 24 -11.75 1.22 -20.26
N LEU A 25 -12.09 1.44 -21.54
CA LEU A 25 -13.15 0.73 -22.25
C LEU A 25 -12.83 -0.74 -22.46
N SER A 26 -11.63 -1.08 -22.95
CA SER A 26 -11.20 -2.47 -23.12
C SER A 26 -11.23 -3.20 -21.78
N SER A 27 -10.68 -2.60 -20.73
CA SER A 27 -10.67 -3.24 -19.41
C SER A 27 -12.08 -3.34 -18.80
N LEU A 28 -12.94 -2.34 -19.00
CA LEU A 28 -14.36 -2.44 -18.63
C LEU A 28 -15.03 -3.62 -19.36
N GLY A 29 -14.73 -3.78 -20.65
CA GLY A 29 -15.22 -4.88 -21.48
C GLY A 29 -14.70 -6.25 -21.06
N ASP A 30 -13.48 -6.32 -20.54
CA ASP A 30 -12.93 -7.57 -19.99
C ASP A 30 -13.72 -8.03 -18.76
N TRP A 31 -13.97 -7.12 -17.83
CA TRP A 31 -14.67 -7.40 -16.58
C TRP A 31 -16.17 -7.63 -16.77
N LEU A 32 -16.84 -6.78 -17.57
CA LEU A 32 -18.24 -6.97 -17.92
C LEU A 32 -18.42 -8.27 -18.72
N GLY A 33 -17.53 -8.54 -19.68
CA GLY A 33 -17.51 -9.76 -20.48
C GLY A 33 -17.30 -11.02 -19.64
N LEU A 34 -16.43 -10.98 -18.63
CA LEU A 34 -16.26 -12.09 -17.67
C LEU A 34 -17.58 -12.41 -16.95
N LEU A 35 -18.23 -11.41 -16.35
CA LEU A 35 -19.49 -11.59 -15.63
C LEU A 35 -20.63 -12.04 -16.55
N ALA A 36 -20.72 -11.47 -17.76
CA ALA A 36 -21.74 -11.82 -18.73
C ALA A 36 -21.56 -13.24 -19.30
N THR A 37 -20.34 -13.64 -19.67
CA THR A 37 -20.08 -14.98 -20.23
C THR A 37 -20.25 -16.08 -19.19
N THR A 38 -19.76 -15.88 -17.96
CA THR A 38 -20.01 -16.80 -16.85
C THR A 38 -21.50 -16.89 -16.54
N ALA A 39 -22.21 -15.76 -16.56
CA ALA A 39 -23.63 -15.77 -16.30
C ALA A 39 -24.43 -16.48 -17.39
N MET A 40 -24.09 -16.26 -18.65
CA MET A 40 -24.71 -16.91 -19.80
C MET A 40 -24.44 -18.42 -19.81
N ALA A 41 -23.19 -18.84 -19.56
CA ALA A 41 -22.83 -20.26 -19.51
C ALA A 41 -23.63 -21.03 -18.45
N THR A 42 -23.77 -20.48 -17.24
CA THR A 42 -24.63 -21.09 -16.20
C THR A 42 -26.12 -21.08 -16.55
N SER A 43 -26.63 -20.10 -17.32
CA SER A 43 -28.04 -20.11 -17.75
C SER A 43 -28.35 -21.11 -18.86
N LEU A 44 -27.33 -21.48 -19.65
CA LEU A 44 -27.45 -22.50 -20.69
C LEU A 44 -27.36 -23.93 -20.14
N ALA A 45 -26.79 -24.12 -18.95
CA ALA A 45 -26.61 -25.42 -18.31
C ALA A 45 -27.80 -25.79 -17.40
N HIS A 46 -28.25 -27.04 -17.51
CA HIS A 46 -29.36 -27.59 -16.71
C HIS A 46 -28.86 -28.45 -15.55
N GLY A 47 -29.33 -28.13 -14.35
CA GLY A 47 -28.96 -28.84 -13.13
C GLY A 47 -27.70 -28.27 -12.46
N TYR A 48 -27.62 -28.47 -11.14
CA TYR A 48 -26.58 -27.87 -10.30
C TYR A 48 -25.16 -28.24 -10.73
N GLN A 49 -24.91 -29.51 -11.07
CA GLN A 49 -23.58 -29.96 -11.50
C GLN A 49 -23.18 -29.36 -12.86
N ALA A 50 -24.06 -29.38 -13.86
CA ALA A 50 -23.76 -28.82 -15.17
C ALA A 50 -23.49 -27.31 -15.11
N GLN A 51 -24.21 -26.58 -14.26
CA GLN A 51 -23.97 -25.14 -14.02
C GLN A 51 -22.59 -24.88 -13.42
N ASN A 52 -22.15 -25.70 -12.46
CA ASN A 52 -20.80 -25.63 -11.90
C ASN A 52 -19.73 -25.88 -12.96
N TYR A 53 -19.90 -26.92 -13.80
CA TYR A 53 -18.96 -27.22 -14.88
C TYR A 53 -18.93 -26.14 -15.96
N ALA A 54 -20.08 -25.57 -16.33
CA ALA A 54 -20.15 -24.49 -17.31
C ALA A 54 -19.44 -23.22 -16.80
N LEU A 55 -19.66 -22.85 -15.53
CA LEU A 55 -18.96 -21.73 -14.88
C LEU A 55 -17.44 -21.95 -14.86
N GLY A 56 -17.00 -23.10 -14.34
CA GLY A 56 -15.58 -23.45 -14.28
C GLY A 56 -14.93 -23.53 -15.67
N GLY A 57 -15.64 -24.08 -16.66
CA GLY A 57 -15.20 -24.18 -18.05
C GLY A 57 -14.88 -22.82 -18.66
N VAL A 58 -15.78 -21.83 -18.52
CA VAL A 58 -15.53 -20.46 -19.00
C VAL A 58 -14.28 -19.87 -18.35
N LEU A 59 -14.14 -20.03 -17.04
CA LEU A 59 -13.03 -19.45 -16.28
C LEU A 59 -11.68 -20.08 -16.64
N VAL A 60 -11.63 -21.41 -16.78
CA VAL A 60 -10.42 -22.14 -17.19
C VAL A 60 -10.04 -21.77 -18.62
N VAL A 61 -11.01 -21.80 -19.55
CA VAL A 61 -10.79 -21.45 -20.96
C VAL A 61 -10.27 -20.03 -21.10
N LYS A 62 -10.71 -19.10 -20.26
CA LYS A 62 -10.23 -17.71 -20.31
C LYS A 62 -8.77 -17.55 -19.87
N LEU A 63 -8.30 -18.37 -18.94
CA LEU A 63 -6.94 -18.27 -18.41
C LEU A 63 -5.91 -19.09 -19.19
N LEU A 64 -6.36 -20.14 -19.89
CA LEU A 64 -5.51 -21.09 -20.60
C LEU A 64 -4.58 -20.43 -21.64
N PRO A 65 -5.05 -19.53 -22.53
CA PRO A 65 -4.21 -18.92 -23.56
C PRO A 65 -2.97 -18.23 -23.00
N ALA A 66 -3.13 -17.56 -21.87
CA ALA A 66 -2.10 -16.73 -21.27
C ALA A 66 -0.89 -17.53 -20.77
N ILE A 67 -1.05 -18.84 -20.53
CA ILE A 67 0.02 -19.75 -20.14
C ILE A 67 0.90 -20.10 -21.34
N PHE A 68 0.30 -20.34 -22.51
CA PHE A 68 1.00 -20.82 -23.71
C PHE A 68 1.45 -19.69 -24.65
N LEU A 69 0.62 -18.66 -24.82
CA LEU A 69 0.82 -17.60 -25.80
C LEU A 69 1.46 -16.33 -25.20
N GLY A 70 1.65 -16.28 -23.87
CA GLY A 70 2.22 -15.12 -23.18
C GLY A 70 3.59 -14.65 -23.71
N PRO A 71 4.60 -15.54 -23.82
CA PRO A 71 5.92 -15.18 -24.37
C PRO A 71 5.85 -14.71 -25.84
N LEU A 72 4.97 -15.32 -26.63
CA LEU A 72 4.79 -14.98 -28.05
C LEU A 72 4.19 -13.59 -28.23
N ALA A 73 3.23 -13.21 -27.38
CA ALA A 73 2.57 -11.91 -27.45
C ALA A 73 3.54 -10.73 -27.21
N GLY A 74 4.55 -10.91 -26.36
CA GLY A 74 5.58 -9.90 -26.12
C GLY A 74 6.46 -9.67 -27.36
N ALA A 75 6.98 -10.75 -27.95
CA ALA A 75 7.80 -10.68 -29.17
C ALA A 75 7.01 -10.14 -30.37
N PHE A 76 5.70 -10.38 -30.41
CA PHE A 76 4.81 -9.86 -31.45
C PHE A 76 4.71 -8.33 -31.42
N ALA A 77 4.62 -7.73 -30.23
CA ALA A 77 4.45 -6.28 -30.07
C ALA A 77 5.63 -5.43 -30.56
N ASP A 78 6.82 -6.04 -30.64
CA ASP A 78 8.03 -5.40 -31.15
C ASP A 78 8.13 -5.47 -32.68
N ARG A 79 7.46 -6.43 -33.32
CA ARG A 79 7.55 -6.70 -34.76
C ARG A 79 6.45 -6.05 -35.59
N PHE A 80 5.28 -5.82 -35.00
CA PHE A 80 4.10 -5.32 -35.72
C PHE A 80 3.74 -3.90 -35.31
N ASP A 81 3.07 -3.18 -36.21
CA ASP A 81 2.55 -1.85 -35.92
C ASP A 81 1.53 -1.91 -34.77
N ARG A 82 1.88 -1.25 -33.65
CA ARG A 82 1.12 -1.29 -32.39
C ARG A 82 -0.31 -0.79 -32.56
N ARG A 83 -0.51 0.25 -33.38
CA ARG A 83 -1.83 0.84 -33.62
C ARG A 83 -2.72 -0.15 -34.36
N ARG A 84 -2.21 -0.77 -35.44
CA ARG A 84 -2.93 -1.82 -36.17
C ARG A 84 -3.23 -3.02 -35.30
N THR A 85 -2.28 -3.47 -34.48
CA THR A 85 -2.50 -4.58 -33.54
C THR A 85 -3.66 -4.29 -32.60
N MET A 86 -3.69 -3.12 -31.97
CA MET A 86 -4.79 -2.74 -31.06
C MET A 86 -6.15 -2.69 -31.78
N ILE A 87 -6.22 -2.06 -32.96
CA ILE A 87 -7.47 -1.93 -33.74
C ILE A 87 -8.00 -3.31 -34.15
N VAL A 88 -7.12 -4.16 -34.71
CA VAL A 88 -7.51 -5.51 -35.16
C VAL A 88 -7.94 -6.35 -33.97
N SER A 89 -7.19 -6.31 -32.86
CA SER A 89 -7.55 -7.04 -31.64
C SER A 89 -8.94 -6.65 -31.14
N ASP A 90 -9.22 -5.36 -30.96
CA ASP A 90 -10.52 -4.91 -30.46
C ASP A 90 -11.66 -5.18 -31.47
N SER A 91 -11.40 -5.08 -32.77
CA SER A 91 -12.40 -5.40 -33.81
C SER A 91 -12.76 -6.89 -33.82
N VAL A 92 -11.78 -7.77 -33.70
CA VAL A 92 -12.02 -9.22 -33.61
C VAL A 92 -12.75 -9.57 -32.32
N ARG A 93 -12.37 -8.96 -31.20
CA ARG A 93 -13.06 -9.15 -29.91
C ARG A 93 -14.51 -8.66 -29.96
N PHE A 94 -14.77 -7.53 -30.62
CA PHE A 94 -16.14 -7.05 -30.87
C PHE A 94 -16.97 -8.09 -31.61
N LEU A 95 -16.47 -8.61 -32.74
CA LEU A 95 -17.18 -9.61 -33.55
C LEU A 95 -17.42 -10.90 -32.77
N LEU A 96 -16.41 -11.38 -32.03
CA LEU A 96 -16.54 -12.59 -31.21
C LEU A 96 -17.54 -12.39 -30.07
N PHE A 97 -17.51 -11.28 -29.34
CA PHE A 97 -18.50 -11.00 -28.29
C PHE A 97 -19.91 -10.81 -28.84
N LEU A 98 -20.05 -10.18 -30.01
CA LEU A 98 -21.35 -10.02 -30.69
C LEU A 98 -21.91 -11.37 -31.15
N SER A 99 -21.06 -12.32 -31.55
CA SER A 99 -21.49 -13.64 -31.99
C SER A 99 -22.08 -14.50 -30.87
N ILE A 100 -21.65 -14.32 -29.61
CA ILE A 100 -22.12 -15.14 -28.47
C ILE A 100 -23.63 -15.04 -28.26
N PRO A 101 -24.23 -13.83 -28.07
CA PRO A 101 -25.67 -13.71 -27.90
C PRO A 101 -26.45 -14.03 -29.18
N LEU A 102 -25.84 -13.96 -30.36
CA LEU A 102 -26.48 -14.29 -31.65
C LEU A 102 -26.42 -15.78 -32.01
N ALA A 103 -25.59 -16.57 -31.34
CA ALA A 103 -25.34 -17.97 -31.69
C ALA A 103 -26.61 -18.83 -31.66
N HIS A 104 -27.56 -18.53 -30.76
CA HIS A 104 -28.84 -19.24 -30.67
C HIS A 104 -29.69 -19.14 -31.95
N LEU A 105 -29.43 -18.15 -32.82
CA LEU A 105 -30.15 -17.98 -34.09
C LEU A 105 -29.66 -18.95 -35.16
N VAL A 106 -28.43 -19.44 -35.04
CA VAL A 106 -27.73 -20.22 -36.07
C VAL A 106 -27.47 -21.65 -35.60
N VAL A 107 -27.39 -21.86 -34.28
CA VAL A 107 -26.88 -23.07 -33.67
C VAL A 107 -27.84 -23.55 -32.58
N ASP A 108 -28.04 -24.86 -32.50
CA ASP A 108 -28.86 -25.50 -31.46
C ASP A 108 -28.41 -25.08 -30.05
N ARG A 109 -29.35 -25.10 -29.09
CA ARG A 109 -29.10 -24.69 -27.70
C ARG A 109 -27.92 -25.43 -27.05
N ASP A 110 -27.78 -26.73 -27.32
CA ASP A 110 -26.71 -27.57 -26.76
C ASP A 110 -25.32 -27.20 -27.28
N LYS A 111 -25.26 -26.71 -28.53
CA LYS A 111 -24.02 -26.26 -29.18
C LYS A 111 -23.71 -24.78 -28.89
N THR A 112 -24.68 -24.01 -28.39
CA THR A 112 -24.50 -22.60 -28.00
C THR A 112 -23.49 -22.47 -26.85
N LEU A 113 -23.50 -23.39 -25.87
CA LEU A 113 -22.52 -23.41 -24.79
C LEU A 113 -21.10 -23.68 -25.33
N ALA A 114 -20.97 -24.64 -26.25
CA ALA A 114 -19.68 -24.94 -26.88
C ALA A 114 -19.14 -23.73 -27.65
N TRP A 115 -19.98 -23.03 -28.42
CA TRP A 115 -19.59 -21.80 -29.10
C TRP A 115 -19.17 -20.70 -28.12
N LEU A 116 -19.91 -20.50 -27.02
CA LEU A 116 -19.54 -19.53 -25.99
C LEU A 116 -18.13 -19.81 -25.44
N LEU A 117 -17.78 -21.07 -25.19
CA LEU A 117 -16.44 -21.46 -24.75
C LEU A 117 -15.39 -21.19 -25.83
N ILE A 118 -15.64 -21.59 -27.09
CA ILE A 118 -14.73 -21.33 -28.22
C ILE A 118 -14.50 -19.83 -28.42
N ALA A 119 -15.56 -19.04 -28.48
CA ALA A 119 -15.48 -17.59 -28.62
C ALA A 119 -14.73 -16.96 -27.45
N SER A 120 -14.98 -17.42 -26.21
CA SER A 120 -14.25 -16.95 -25.02
C SER A 120 -12.76 -17.26 -25.12
N PHE A 121 -12.37 -18.45 -25.57
CA PHE A 121 -10.97 -18.81 -25.81
C PHE A 121 -10.31 -17.86 -26.82
N LEU A 122 -10.95 -17.67 -27.96
CA LEU A 122 -10.44 -16.83 -29.05
C LEU A 122 -10.32 -15.35 -28.64
N ILE A 123 -11.30 -14.84 -27.88
CA ILE A 123 -11.28 -13.48 -27.32
C ILE A 123 -10.03 -13.27 -26.47
N GLU A 124 -9.69 -14.22 -25.60
CA GLU A 124 -8.52 -14.12 -24.74
C GLU A 124 -7.21 -14.30 -25.52
N CYS A 125 -7.15 -15.22 -26.49
CA CYS A 125 -6.01 -15.36 -27.39
C CYS A 125 -5.68 -14.03 -28.10
N VAL A 126 -6.69 -13.34 -28.62
CA VAL A 126 -6.53 -12.06 -29.31
C VAL A 126 -6.21 -10.92 -28.33
N GLY A 127 -6.81 -10.95 -27.14
CA GLY A 127 -6.57 -9.97 -26.07
C GLY A 127 -5.12 -9.95 -25.56
N LEU A 128 -4.41 -11.09 -25.62
CA LEU A 128 -3.01 -11.18 -25.17
C LEU A 128 -2.06 -10.23 -25.92
N PHE A 129 -2.35 -9.91 -27.18
CA PHE A 129 -1.53 -9.01 -27.99
C PHE A 129 -1.79 -7.53 -27.68
N TRP A 130 -2.92 -7.21 -27.07
CA TRP A 130 -3.37 -5.83 -26.87
C TRP A 130 -2.57 -5.10 -25.78
N MET A 131 -2.31 -5.76 -24.64
CA MET A 131 -1.59 -5.15 -23.51
C MET A 131 -0.12 -4.80 -23.85
N PRO A 132 0.67 -5.70 -24.46
CA PRO A 132 2.02 -5.39 -24.94
C PRO A 132 2.04 -4.23 -25.95
N ALA A 133 1.09 -4.19 -26.89
CA ALA A 133 0.99 -3.10 -27.87
C ALA A 133 0.69 -1.75 -27.20
N LYS A 134 -0.24 -1.72 -26.22
CA LYS A 134 -0.53 -0.53 -25.42
C LYS A 134 0.69 -0.08 -24.61
N ASP A 135 1.36 -0.99 -23.90
CA ASP A 135 2.51 -0.65 -23.04
C ASP A 135 3.68 -0.09 -23.88
N ALA A 136 3.90 -0.66 -25.07
CA ALA A 136 4.89 -0.16 -26.01
C ALA A 136 4.52 1.22 -26.60
N ALA A 137 3.23 1.59 -26.62
CA ALA A 137 2.76 2.88 -27.11
C ALA A 137 2.96 4.04 -26.10
N VAL A 138 2.88 3.77 -24.79
CA VAL A 138 2.93 4.82 -23.75
C VAL A 138 4.16 5.74 -23.86
N PRO A 139 5.40 5.24 -24.04
CA PRO A 139 6.58 6.10 -24.13
C PRO A 139 6.60 7.05 -25.34
N ASN A 140 5.82 6.76 -26.39
CA ASN A 140 5.71 7.63 -27.56
C ASN A 140 4.75 8.81 -27.30
N LEU A 141 3.87 8.69 -26.31
CA LEU A 141 2.81 9.68 -26.07
C LEU A 141 3.14 10.67 -24.95
N VAL A 142 4.01 10.31 -24.01
CA VAL A 142 4.28 11.13 -22.81
C VAL A 142 5.78 11.34 -22.59
N ARG A 143 6.14 12.41 -21.88
CA ARG A 143 7.55 12.69 -21.56
C ARG A 143 8.13 11.62 -20.63
N ARG A 144 9.46 11.40 -20.66
CA ARG A 144 10.12 10.38 -19.81
C ARG A 144 9.81 10.51 -18.32
N ASN A 145 9.69 11.73 -17.80
CA ASN A 145 9.33 12.02 -16.40
C ASN A 145 7.82 11.82 -16.08
N GLN A 146 7.00 11.51 -17.08
CA GLN A 146 5.56 11.26 -16.96
C GLN A 146 5.19 9.78 -17.12
N ILE A 147 6.10 8.92 -17.57
CA ILE A 147 5.86 7.49 -17.83
C ILE A 147 5.40 6.77 -16.56
N GLU A 148 6.03 7.04 -15.42
CA GLU A 148 5.66 6.41 -14.15
C GLU A 148 4.21 6.76 -13.75
N ALA A 149 3.85 8.04 -13.84
CA ALA A 149 2.48 8.50 -13.55
C ALA A 149 1.46 7.93 -14.55
N ALA A 150 1.83 7.78 -15.82
CA ALA A 150 1.01 7.14 -16.85
C ALA A 150 0.73 5.67 -16.53
N ASN A 151 1.78 4.92 -16.16
CA ASN A 151 1.67 3.50 -15.79
C ASN A 151 0.86 3.31 -14.51
N GLN A 152 1.06 4.15 -13.49
CA GLN A 152 0.26 4.13 -12.26
C GLN A 152 -1.24 4.37 -12.54
N LEU A 153 -1.55 5.36 -13.40
CA LEU A 153 -2.93 5.60 -13.80
C LEU A 153 -3.53 4.41 -14.56
N SER A 154 -2.76 3.78 -15.46
CA SER A 154 -3.20 2.56 -16.16
C SER A 154 -3.51 1.44 -15.17
N LEU A 155 -2.63 1.18 -14.19
CA LEU A 155 -2.82 0.13 -13.19
C LEU A 155 -4.07 0.37 -12.32
N ILE A 156 -4.26 1.59 -11.83
CA ILE A 156 -5.44 1.97 -11.04
C ILE A 156 -6.72 1.81 -11.86
N THR A 157 -6.66 2.15 -13.15
CA THR A 157 -7.79 2.02 -14.06
C THR A 157 -8.13 0.54 -14.23
N THR A 158 -7.18 -0.30 -14.66
CA THR A 158 -7.38 -1.70 -15.05
C THR A 158 -7.77 -2.63 -13.89
N PHE A 159 -7.17 -2.44 -12.71
CA PHE A 159 -7.35 -3.34 -11.56
C PHE A 159 -8.13 -2.72 -10.40
N GLY A 160 -8.41 -1.42 -10.45
CA GLY A 160 -9.16 -0.71 -9.41
C GLY A 160 -10.53 -0.26 -9.89
N ILE A 161 -10.56 0.67 -10.85
CA ILE A 161 -11.79 1.38 -11.25
C ILE A 161 -12.68 0.51 -12.17
N THR A 162 -12.12 -0.05 -13.23
CA THR A 162 -12.90 -0.77 -14.25
C THR A 162 -13.55 -2.06 -13.77
N PRO A 163 -12.97 -2.90 -12.86
CA PRO A 163 -13.70 -4.04 -12.33
C PRO A 163 -14.95 -3.63 -11.54
N VAL A 164 -14.85 -2.57 -10.73
CA VAL A 164 -15.98 -2.05 -9.94
C VAL A 164 -17.06 -1.51 -10.87
N LEU A 165 -16.68 -0.72 -11.87
CA LEU A 165 -17.62 -0.20 -12.87
C LEU A 165 -18.25 -1.32 -13.70
N GLY A 166 -17.47 -2.32 -14.13
CA GLY A 166 -17.97 -3.46 -14.91
C GLY A 166 -18.95 -4.30 -14.11
N ALA A 167 -18.66 -4.54 -12.83
CA ALA A 167 -19.56 -5.24 -11.92
C ALA A 167 -20.84 -4.46 -11.62
N GLY A 168 -20.74 -3.15 -11.37
CA GLY A 168 -21.89 -2.28 -11.19
C GLY A 168 -22.76 -2.20 -12.44
N LEU A 169 -22.14 -2.04 -13.61
CA LEU A 169 -22.82 -2.02 -14.91
C LEU A 169 -23.51 -3.35 -15.19
N PHE A 170 -22.85 -4.49 -14.95
CA PHE A 170 -23.46 -5.81 -15.07
C PHE A 170 -24.70 -5.95 -14.16
N SER A 171 -24.63 -5.49 -12.91
CA SER A 171 -25.75 -5.51 -11.98
C SER A 171 -26.93 -4.68 -12.47
N VAL A 172 -26.67 -3.44 -12.92
CA VAL A 172 -27.70 -2.56 -13.47
C VAL A 172 -28.35 -3.15 -14.71
N LEU A 173 -27.54 -3.66 -15.66
CA LEU A 173 -28.05 -4.29 -16.88
C LEU A 173 -28.85 -5.56 -16.58
N SER A 174 -28.46 -6.33 -15.58
CA SER A 174 -29.22 -7.51 -15.13
C SER A 174 -30.58 -7.11 -14.54
N LEU A 175 -30.65 -6.04 -13.76
CA LEU A 175 -31.92 -5.51 -13.23
C LEU A 175 -32.82 -5.00 -14.35
N ILE A 176 -32.28 -4.24 -15.30
CA ILE A 176 -33.01 -3.76 -16.48
C ILE A 176 -33.54 -4.95 -17.27
N THR A 177 -32.72 -5.97 -17.50
CA THR A 177 -33.13 -7.16 -18.26
C THR A 177 -34.24 -7.92 -17.56
N ASN A 178 -34.20 -8.07 -16.23
CA ASN A 178 -35.29 -8.68 -15.46
C ASN A 178 -36.60 -7.90 -15.58
N VAL A 179 -36.54 -6.56 -15.61
CA VAL A 179 -37.73 -5.72 -15.83
C VAL A 179 -38.27 -5.91 -17.23
N LEU A 180 -37.41 -5.87 -18.25
CA LEU A 180 -37.78 -6.05 -19.65
C LEU A 180 -38.34 -7.44 -19.93
N ALA A 181 -37.82 -8.48 -19.28
CA ALA A 181 -38.31 -9.86 -19.40
C ALA A 181 -39.78 -10.01 -19.01
N ARG A 182 -40.34 -9.12 -18.17
CA ARG A 182 -41.78 -9.13 -17.84
C ARG A 182 -42.66 -8.74 -19.02
N HIS A 183 -42.12 -8.04 -20.01
CA HIS A 183 -42.87 -7.49 -21.15
C HIS A 183 -42.42 -8.03 -22.51
N LEU A 184 -41.18 -8.49 -22.63
CA LEU A 184 -40.57 -8.91 -23.89
C LEU A 184 -40.08 -10.37 -23.80
N ALA A 185 -40.67 -11.25 -24.61
CA ALA A 185 -40.32 -12.68 -24.65
C ALA A 185 -38.84 -12.92 -24.98
N PHE A 186 -38.21 -12.03 -25.75
CA PHE A 186 -36.78 -12.08 -26.06
C PHE A 186 -35.89 -12.11 -24.81
N PHE A 187 -36.21 -11.30 -23.79
CA PHE A 187 -35.42 -11.22 -22.57
C PHE A 187 -35.79 -12.29 -21.52
N GLN A 188 -36.91 -13.00 -21.71
CA GLN A 188 -37.27 -14.15 -20.86
C GLN A 188 -36.33 -15.33 -21.12
N THR A 189 -36.01 -15.58 -22.39
CA THR A 189 -35.15 -16.70 -22.79
C THR A 189 -33.66 -16.37 -22.70
N GLN A 190 -33.30 -15.08 -22.73
CA GLN A 190 -31.90 -14.63 -22.84
C GLN A 190 -31.57 -13.47 -21.88
N PRO A 191 -31.53 -13.73 -20.56
CA PRO A 191 -31.47 -12.67 -19.54
C PRO A 191 -30.11 -11.97 -19.41
N VAL A 192 -29.10 -12.36 -20.19
CA VAL A 192 -27.72 -11.82 -20.11
C VAL A 192 -27.31 -11.08 -21.40
N ASN A 193 -28.10 -11.15 -22.46
CA ASN A 193 -27.72 -10.65 -23.78
C ASN A 193 -27.45 -9.15 -23.81
N LEU A 194 -28.22 -8.35 -23.07
CA LEU A 194 -28.01 -6.90 -23.04
C LEU A 194 -26.60 -6.55 -22.54
N ALA A 195 -26.09 -7.29 -21.56
CA ALA A 195 -24.73 -7.13 -21.07
C ALA A 195 -23.70 -7.53 -22.13
N LEU A 196 -23.92 -8.62 -22.88
CA LEU A 196 -23.02 -9.05 -23.96
C LEU A 196 -22.99 -8.08 -25.15
N TYR A 197 -24.14 -7.52 -25.55
CA TYR A 197 -24.21 -6.51 -26.61
C TYR A 197 -23.49 -5.23 -26.22
N LEU A 198 -23.74 -4.72 -25.00
CA LEU A 198 -23.03 -3.56 -24.51
C LEU A 198 -21.52 -3.84 -24.42
N ASN A 199 -21.14 -5.04 -23.97
CA ASN A 199 -19.76 -5.49 -23.89
C ASN A 199 -19.08 -5.45 -25.26
N ALA A 200 -19.69 -6.02 -26.29
CA ALA A 200 -19.19 -5.95 -27.66
C ALA A 200 -18.99 -4.48 -28.08
N GLY A 201 -19.97 -3.61 -27.81
CA GLY A 201 -19.89 -2.18 -28.07
C GLY A 201 -18.67 -1.50 -27.43
N THR A 202 -18.25 -1.91 -26.23
CA THR A 202 -17.05 -1.33 -25.58
C THR A 202 -15.77 -1.55 -26.41
N PHE A 203 -15.62 -2.73 -27.03
CA PHE A 203 -14.48 -3.03 -27.90
C PHE A 203 -14.57 -2.29 -29.23
N LEU A 204 -15.76 -2.16 -29.83
CA LEU A 204 -15.95 -1.37 -31.04
C LEU A 204 -15.57 0.09 -30.82
N VAL A 205 -16.07 0.70 -29.74
CA VAL A 205 -15.73 2.09 -29.38
C VAL A 205 -14.23 2.20 -29.05
N GLY A 206 -13.66 1.22 -28.35
CA GLY A 206 -12.22 1.12 -28.09
C GLY A 206 -11.38 1.15 -29.38
N ALA A 207 -11.73 0.32 -30.36
CA ALA A 207 -11.07 0.28 -31.66
C ALA A 207 -11.17 1.62 -32.39
N VAL A 208 -12.37 2.22 -32.44
CA VAL A 208 -12.62 3.53 -33.07
C VAL A 208 -11.79 4.63 -32.41
N VAL A 209 -11.69 4.65 -31.08
CA VAL A 209 -10.86 5.62 -30.35
C VAL A 209 -9.38 5.51 -30.74
N VAL A 210 -8.85 4.29 -30.90
CA VAL A 210 -7.45 4.05 -31.31
C VAL A 210 -7.19 4.48 -32.75
N VAL A 211 -8.19 4.40 -33.64
CA VAL A 211 -8.09 4.95 -35.00
C VAL A 211 -7.73 6.45 -34.97
N PHE A 212 -8.15 7.21 -33.96
CA PHE A 212 -7.84 8.64 -33.85
C PHE A 212 -6.54 8.95 -33.07
N ILE A 213 -5.60 8.00 -32.98
CA ILE A 213 -4.30 8.20 -32.31
C ILE A 213 -3.15 7.76 -33.25
N PRO A 214 -2.84 8.55 -34.30
CA PRO A 214 -1.78 8.21 -35.24
C PRO A 214 -0.39 8.11 -34.58
N GLU A 215 -0.16 8.80 -33.47
CA GLU A 215 1.12 8.87 -32.73
C GLU A 215 1.53 7.54 -32.08
N ILE A 216 0.63 6.55 -32.03
CA ILE A 216 0.93 5.18 -31.60
C ILE A 216 1.73 4.44 -32.66
N GLY A 217 1.54 4.79 -33.94
CA GLY A 217 2.18 4.14 -35.08
C GLY A 217 3.70 4.29 -35.03
N GLY A 218 4.42 3.21 -35.32
CA GLY A 218 5.87 3.23 -35.32
C GLY A 218 6.49 1.86 -35.04
N HIS A 219 7.42 1.47 -35.92
CA HIS A 219 8.35 0.37 -35.67
C HIS A 219 9.49 0.88 -34.80
N ARG A 220 9.99 0.04 -33.89
CA ARG A 220 11.21 0.33 -33.16
C ARG A 220 12.35 -0.33 -33.92
N ASP A 221 13.19 0.46 -34.58
CA ASP A 221 14.39 -0.06 -35.22
C ASP A 221 15.32 -0.69 -34.18
N GLY A 222 15.69 -1.96 -34.40
CA GLY A 222 17.02 -2.45 -34.07
C GLY A 222 17.36 -2.79 -32.62
N ARG A 223 16.43 -3.27 -31.78
CA ARG A 223 16.85 -4.13 -30.65
C ARG A 223 16.59 -5.58 -31.00
N ALA A 224 17.68 -6.34 -31.15
CA ALA A 224 17.63 -7.79 -31.22
C ALA A 224 16.75 -8.30 -30.06
N PRO A 225 15.87 -9.29 -30.30
CA PRO A 225 15.12 -9.91 -29.22
C PRO A 225 16.16 -10.45 -28.24
N GLY A 226 16.24 -9.82 -27.06
CA GLY A 226 17.07 -10.34 -25.99
C GLY A 226 16.54 -11.74 -25.66
N ASP A 227 17.43 -12.72 -25.62
CA ASP A 227 17.15 -14.10 -25.25
C ASP A 227 16.26 -14.11 -23.99
N GLN A 228 14.96 -14.30 -24.19
CA GLN A 228 14.05 -14.51 -23.08
C GLN A 228 14.26 -15.94 -22.64
N PRO A 229 14.74 -16.20 -21.42
CA PRO A 229 14.99 -17.56 -20.97
C PRO A 229 13.69 -18.36 -21.03
N GLY A 230 13.79 -19.61 -21.49
CA GLY A 230 12.63 -20.49 -21.60
C GLY A 230 11.93 -20.70 -20.25
N MET A 231 10.61 -20.91 -20.27
CA MET A 231 9.78 -21.12 -19.07
C MET A 231 10.36 -22.18 -18.11
N TRP A 232 10.92 -23.26 -18.66
CA TRP A 232 11.56 -24.33 -17.88
C TRP A 232 12.86 -23.90 -17.20
N GLN A 233 13.63 -23.01 -17.82
CA GLN A 233 14.88 -22.48 -17.28
C GLN A 233 14.59 -21.49 -16.14
N LEU A 234 13.55 -20.66 -16.30
CA LEU A 234 13.04 -19.77 -15.24
C LEU A 234 12.50 -20.53 -14.03
N ILE A 235 11.81 -21.66 -14.23
CA ILE A 235 11.31 -22.51 -13.13
C ILE A 235 12.47 -23.16 -12.37
N ARG A 236 13.49 -23.67 -13.08
CA ARG A 236 14.66 -24.33 -12.46
C ARG A 236 15.54 -23.36 -11.68
N GLU A 237 15.82 -22.18 -12.25
CA GLU A 237 16.56 -21.10 -11.56
C GLU A 237 15.74 -20.50 -10.41
N GLY A 238 14.42 -20.38 -10.58
CA GLY A 238 13.52 -19.94 -9.52
C GLY A 238 13.56 -20.85 -8.29
N ALA A 239 13.47 -22.17 -8.50
CA ALA A 239 13.40 -23.14 -7.41
C ALA A 239 14.63 -23.14 -6.48
N SER A 240 15.83 -22.90 -7.00
CA SER A 240 17.04 -22.79 -6.17
C SER A 240 17.05 -21.51 -5.33
N PHE A 241 16.54 -20.40 -5.87
CA PHE A 241 16.49 -19.09 -5.20
C PHE A 241 15.43 -19.01 -4.08
N VAL A 242 14.31 -19.71 -4.27
CA VAL A 242 13.22 -19.82 -3.27
C VAL A 242 13.68 -20.54 -2.00
N ARG A 243 14.62 -21.48 -2.13
CA ARG A 243 15.24 -22.18 -1.00
C ARG A 243 16.29 -21.33 -0.28
N ALA A 244 16.97 -20.44 -0.99
CA ALA A 244 18.06 -19.63 -0.44
C ALA A 244 17.59 -18.41 0.37
N SER A 245 16.37 -17.89 0.14
CA SER A 245 15.88 -16.70 0.84
C SER A 245 14.54 -16.93 1.56
N GLY A 246 14.52 -16.66 2.87
CA GLY A 246 13.30 -16.73 3.69
C GLY A 246 12.20 -15.79 3.19
N LEU A 247 12.58 -14.61 2.68
CA LEU A 247 11.66 -13.60 2.14
C LEU A 247 10.93 -14.08 0.88
N VAL A 248 11.65 -14.54 -0.14
CA VAL A 248 11.02 -14.97 -1.41
C VAL A 248 10.19 -16.23 -1.16
N GLY A 249 10.68 -17.16 -0.35
CA GLY A 249 9.92 -18.33 0.05
C GLY A 249 8.62 -18.00 0.79
N GLY A 250 8.63 -17.00 1.68
CA GLY A 250 7.42 -16.54 2.35
C GLY A 250 6.45 -15.81 1.42
N LEU A 251 6.96 -14.97 0.50
CA LEU A 251 6.15 -14.30 -0.52
C LEU A 251 5.41 -15.30 -1.41
N ILE A 252 6.12 -16.33 -1.89
CA ILE A 252 5.54 -17.38 -2.73
C ILE A 252 4.44 -18.14 -1.99
N ILE A 253 4.71 -18.61 -0.77
CA ILE A 253 3.72 -19.35 0.02
C ILE A 253 2.46 -18.50 0.21
N GLY A 254 2.62 -17.24 0.64
CA GLY A 254 1.50 -16.33 0.85
C GLY A 254 0.71 -16.08 -0.43
N LEU A 255 1.40 -15.86 -1.56
CA LEU A 255 0.77 -15.62 -2.86
C LEU A 255 0.00 -16.84 -3.35
N VAL A 256 0.58 -18.04 -3.28
CA VAL A 256 -0.09 -19.29 -3.65
C VAL A 256 -1.37 -19.46 -2.83
N GLY A 257 -1.31 -19.29 -1.51
CA GLY A 257 -2.50 -19.39 -0.65
C GLY A 257 -3.56 -18.36 -0.99
N ALA A 258 -3.17 -17.09 -1.18
CA ALA A 258 -4.10 -16.03 -1.54
C ALA A 258 -4.80 -16.28 -2.89
N PHE A 259 -4.08 -16.80 -3.89
CA PHE A 259 -4.64 -17.10 -5.20
C PHE A 259 -5.47 -18.39 -5.25
N ILE A 260 -5.20 -19.37 -4.37
CA ILE A 260 -6.12 -20.50 -4.14
C ILE A 260 -7.47 -19.97 -3.61
N ALA A 261 -7.45 -19.09 -2.60
CA ALA A 261 -8.66 -18.45 -2.10
C ALA A 261 -9.36 -17.59 -3.16
N ALA A 262 -8.62 -16.83 -3.97
CA ALA A 262 -9.19 -16.07 -5.08
C ALA A 262 -9.86 -16.99 -6.11
N GLY A 263 -9.24 -18.12 -6.47
CA GLY A 263 -9.82 -19.14 -7.34
C GLY A 263 -11.11 -19.73 -6.76
N ALA A 264 -11.14 -20.02 -5.46
CA ALA A 264 -12.35 -20.46 -4.76
C ALA A 264 -13.48 -19.40 -4.86
N VAL A 265 -13.16 -18.12 -4.61
CA VAL A 265 -14.12 -17.01 -4.68
C VAL A 265 -14.66 -16.82 -6.10
N ILE A 266 -13.80 -16.82 -7.12
CA ILE A 266 -14.21 -16.60 -8.51
C ILE A 266 -14.99 -17.81 -9.03
N GLY A 267 -14.51 -19.03 -8.76
CA GLY A 267 -15.10 -20.27 -9.26
C GLY A 267 -16.42 -20.65 -8.58
N ALA A 268 -16.58 -20.36 -7.28
CA ALA A 268 -17.79 -20.71 -6.54
C ALA A 268 -18.75 -19.52 -6.36
N GLY A 269 -18.29 -18.28 -6.59
CA GLY A 269 -19.00 -17.05 -6.21
C GLY A 269 -20.38 -16.89 -6.82
N LYS A 270 -20.57 -17.20 -8.11
CA LYS A 270 -21.90 -17.09 -8.74
C LYS A 270 -22.92 -18.04 -8.12
N ILE A 271 -22.50 -19.28 -7.87
CA ILE A 271 -23.38 -20.33 -7.37
C ILE A 271 -23.64 -20.13 -5.87
N PHE A 272 -22.63 -19.68 -5.13
CA PHE A 272 -22.78 -19.21 -3.75
C PHE A 272 -23.82 -18.08 -3.64
N VAL A 273 -23.76 -17.06 -4.51
CA VAL A 273 -24.76 -15.98 -4.49
C VAL A 273 -26.16 -16.51 -4.78
N THR A 274 -26.27 -17.48 -5.71
CA THR A 274 -27.55 -18.13 -6.02
C THR A 274 -28.10 -18.90 -4.81
N SER A 275 -27.24 -19.55 -4.02
CA SER A 275 -27.68 -20.28 -2.82
C SER A 275 -28.07 -19.39 -1.65
N LEU A 276 -27.61 -18.13 -1.63
CA LEU A 276 -28.10 -17.08 -0.74
C LEU A 276 -29.41 -16.41 -1.23
N GLY A 277 -30.02 -16.91 -2.31
CA GLY A 277 -31.22 -16.33 -2.93
C GLY A 277 -30.96 -15.13 -3.84
N GLY A 278 -29.70 -14.85 -4.17
CA GLY A 278 -29.31 -13.75 -5.06
C GLY A 278 -29.28 -14.14 -6.54
N GLY A 279 -29.75 -13.24 -7.41
CA GLY A 279 -29.64 -13.40 -8.87
C GLY A 279 -28.35 -12.84 -9.47
N ASN A 280 -28.29 -12.70 -10.80
CA ASN A 280 -27.14 -12.11 -11.50
C ASN A 280 -26.74 -10.71 -10.97
N ALA A 281 -27.72 -9.89 -10.61
CA ALA A 281 -27.44 -8.57 -10.03
C ALA A 281 -26.72 -8.65 -8.67
N ALA A 282 -27.11 -9.60 -7.81
CA ALA A 282 -26.42 -9.83 -6.54
C ALA A 282 -24.99 -10.34 -6.77
N TYR A 283 -24.77 -11.15 -7.83
CA TYR A 283 -23.44 -11.64 -8.18
C TYR A 283 -22.52 -10.49 -8.59
N GLY A 284 -23.00 -9.58 -9.44
CA GLY A 284 -22.26 -8.37 -9.79
C GLY A 284 -21.94 -7.50 -8.57
N VAL A 285 -22.90 -7.29 -7.65
CA VAL A 285 -22.65 -6.53 -6.41
C VAL A 285 -21.55 -7.18 -5.55
N LEU A 286 -21.63 -8.48 -5.30
CA LEU A 286 -20.66 -9.19 -4.46
C LEU A 286 -19.27 -9.19 -5.12
N PHE A 287 -19.20 -9.41 -6.44
CA PHE A 287 -17.96 -9.35 -7.20
C PHE A 287 -17.34 -7.94 -7.15
N GLY A 288 -18.14 -6.89 -7.37
CA GLY A 288 -17.70 -5.50 -7.27
C GLY A 288 -17.21 -5.13 -5.86
N ALA A 289 -17.85 -5.67 -4.82
CA ALA A 289 -17.46 -5.43 -3.43
C ALA A 289 -16.03 -5.91 -3.11
N VAL A 290 -15.58 -7.03 -3.71
CA VAL A 290 -14.18 -7.50 -3.60
C VAL A 290 -13.23 -6.40 -4.07
N PHE A 291 -13.51 -5.78 -5.22
CA PHE A 291 -12.64 -4.77 -5.81
C PHE A 291 -12.72 -3.41 -5.10
N VAL A 292 -13.88 -3.04 -4.55
CA VAL A 292 -14.00 -1.87 -3.65
C VAL A 292 -13.13 -2.06 -2.40
N GLY A 293 -13.18 -3.25 -1.80
CA GLY A 293 -12.28 -3.64 -0.72
C GLY A 293 -10.81 -3.54 -1.14
N LEU A 294 -10.45 -4.15 -2.26
CA LEU A 294 -9.08 -4.18 -2.80
C LEU A 294 -8.52 -2.78 -3.06
N GLY A 295 -9.27 -1.91 -3.73
CA GLY A 295 -8.89 -0.52 -3.96
C GLY A 295 -8.70 0.25 -2.66
N SER A 296 -9.59 0.04 -1.67
CA SER A 296 -9.47 0.64 -0.33
C SER A 296 -8.21 0.13 0.39
N GLY A 297 -7.93 -1.17 0.33
CA GLY A 297 -6.73 -1.79 0.89
C GLY A 297 -5.45 -1.24 0.27
N MET A 298 -5.41 -1.06 -1.05
CA MET A 298 -4.27 -0.44 -1.75
C MET A 298 -4.11 1.05 -1.38
N GLY A 299 -5.20 1.78 -1.19
CA GLY A 299 -5.17 3.20 -0.81
C GLY A 299 -4.73 3.47 0.64
N PHE A 300 -5.18 2.64 1.59
CA PHE A 300 -4.82 2.75 3.01
C PHE A 300 -3.54 1.98 3.37
N GLY A 301 -3.18 0.98 2.57
CA GLY A 301 -2.00 0.13 2.76
C GLY A 301 -0.70 0.89 3.04
N PRO A 302 -0.33 1.97 2.33
CA PRO A 302 0.88 2.75 2.62
C PRO A 302 0.85 3.46 3.98
N ARG A 303 -0.33 3.80 4.52
CA ARG A 303 -0.45 4.37 5.87
C ARG A 303 -0.18 3.30 6.92
N ILE A 304 -0.75 2.10 6.74
CA ILE A 304 -0.59 0.97 7.65
C ILE A 304 0.84 0.39 7.57
N ALA A 305 1.43 0.34 6.36
CA ALA A 305 2.79 -0.13 6.10
C ALA A 305 3.88 0.83 6.58
N ARG A 306 3.59 2.12 6.79
CA ARG A 306 4.51 3.02 7.53
C ARG A 306 4.58 2.67 9.00
N ALA A 307 3.53 2.03 9.48
CA ALA A 307 3.24 1.79 10.88
C ALA A 307 3.74 0.39 11.31
N MET A 308 3.61 -0.62 10.44
CA MET A 308 4.10 -2.00 10.63
C MET A 308 5.21 -2.36 9.64
N SER A 309 6.04 -3.38 9.91
CA SER A 309 6.97 -3.91 8.89
C SER A 309 6.18 -4.44 7.68
N ARG A 310 6.59 -4.07 6.45
CA ARG A 310 5.96 -4.55 5.20
C ARG A 310 5.97 -6.08 5.11
N ARG A 311 7.01 -6.72 5.66
CA ARG A 311 7.16 -8.18 5.70
C ARG A 311 6.10 -8.85 6.57
N ARG A 312 5.83 -8.31 7.77
CA ARG A 312 4.76 -8.77 8.67
C ARG A 312 3.37 -8.47 8.13
N LEU A 313 3.20 -7.26 7.59
CA LEU A 313 1.91 -6.79 7.08
C LEU A 313 1.41 -7.65 5.92
N PHE A 314 2.32 -8.13 5.05
CA PHE A 314 1.98 -9.05 3.97
C PHE A 314 1.25 -10.31 4.49
N GLY A 315 1.88 -11.08 5.38
CA GLY A 315 1.27 -12.31 5.93
C GLY A 315 0.00 -12.03 6.74
N LEU A 316 -0.01 -10.99 7.58
CA LEU A 316 -1.18 -10.62 8.39
C LEU A 316 -2.38 -10.19 7.52
N SER A 317 -2.14 -9.50 6.42
CA SER A 317 -3.21 -9.09 5.51
C SER A 317 -3.84 -10.26 4.76
N ILE A 318 -3.07 -11.31 4.45
CA ILE A 318 -3.57 -12.57 3.89
C ILE A 318 -4.40 -13.33 4.95
N VAL A 319 -3.92 -13.38 6.20
CA VAL A 319 -4.67 -13.97 7.33
C VAL A 319 -6.01 -13.26 7.52
N PHE A 320 -6.02 -11.92 7.54
CA PHE A 320 -7.24 -11.13 7.65
C PHE A 320 -8.20 -11.42 6.48
N ALA A 321 -7.70 -11.42 5.24
CA ALA A 321 -8.47 -11.75 4.05
C ALA A 321 -9.10 -13.16 4.16
N ALA A 322 -8.31 -14.15 4.60
CA ALA A 322 -8.75 -15.52 4.80
C ALA A 322 -9.86 -15.66 5.86
N VAL A 323 -9.74 -14.98 6.99
CA VAL A 323 -10.78 -14.94 8.03
C VAL A 323 -12.06 -14.31 7.47
N CYS A 324 -11.94 -13.19 6.76
CA CYS A 324 -13.09 -12.57 6.08
C CYS A 324 -13.75 -13.50 5.06
N LEU A 325 -12.99 -14.28 4.30
CA LEU A 325 -13.54 -15.27 3.37
C LEU A 325 -14.32 -16.38 4.10
N ILE A 326 -13.77 -16.92 5.18
CA ILE A 326 -14.45 -17.93 6.00
C ILE A 326 -15.75 -17.37 6.57
N LEU A 327 -15.71 -16.17 7.14
CA LEU A 327 -16.90 -15.50 7.68
C LEU A 327 -17.94 -15.22 6.59
N ALA A 328 -17.53 -14.75 5.41
CA ALA A 328 -18.42 -14.54 4.27
C ALA A 328 -19.13 -15.83 3.86
N ALA A 329 -18.41 -16.96 3.80
CA ALA A 329 -18.96 -18.27 3.43
C ALA A 329 -20.00 -18.81 4.43
N LEU A 330 -19.93 -18.36 5.69
CA LEU A 330 -20.86 -18.75 6.75
C LEU A 330 -22.12 -17.87 6.80
N MET A 331 -22.16 -16.75 6.07
CA MET A 331 -23.30 -15.85 6.13
C MET A 331 -24.54 -16.44 5.43
N PRO A 332 -25.74 -16.27 6.01
CA PRO A 332 -26.99 -16.75 5.41
C PRO A 332 -27.57 -15.81 4.36
N HIS A 333 -27.12 -14.55 4.31
CA HIS A 333 -27.67 -13.51 3.45
C HIS A 333 -26.58 -12.77 2.66
N VAL A 334 -26.89 -12.38 1.42
CA VAL A 334 -25.98 -11.66 0.51
C VAL A 334 -25.47 -10.35 1.12
N VAL A 335 -26.32 -9.59 1.81
CA VAL A 335 -25.95 -8.29 2.40
C VAL A 335 -24.89 -8.48 3.48
N LEU A 336 -25.07 -9.47 4.38
CA LEU A 336 -24.10 -9.78 5.42
C LEU A 336 -22.79 -10.32 4.82
N ALA A 337 -22.88 -11.19 3.81
CA ALA A 337 -21.71 -11.68 3.09
C ALA A 337 -20.90 -10.53 2.45
N THR A 338 -21.59 -9.50 1.93
CA THR A 338 -20.97 -8.34 1.28
C THR A 338 -20.01 -7.59 2.20
N ILE A 339 -20.37 -7.42 3.49
CA ILE A 339 -19.51 -6.75 4.48
C ILE A 339 -18.15 -7.47 4.60
N PHE A 340 -18.19 -8.79 4.76
CA PHE A 340 -16.98 -9.60 4.86
C PHE A 340 -16.22 -9.68 3.54
N VAL A 341 -16.91 -9.67 2.40
CA VAL A 341 -16.29 -9.62 1.07
C VAL A 341 -15.51 -8.32 0.84
N VAL A 342 -16.00 -7.18 1.32
CA VAL A 342 -15.23 -5.92 1.33
C VAL A 342 -13.98 -6.07 2.20
N GLY A 343 -14.09 -6.70 3.38
CA GLY A 343 -12.95 -7.00 4.25
C GLY A 343 -11.91 -7.92 3.58
N LEU A 344 -12.38 -8.98 2.90
CA LEU A 344 -11.55 -9.87 2.09
C LEU A 344 -10.76 -9.08 1.03
N GLY A 345 -11.46 -8.23 0.27
CA GLY A 345 -10.83 -7.34 -0.70
C GLY A 345 -9.78 -6.44 -0.06
N PHE A 346 -10.10 -5.81 1.08
CA PHE A 346 -9.19 -4.93 1.80
C PHE A 346 -7.88 -5.62 2.22
N GLY A 347 -7.97 -6.82 2.80
CA GLY A 347 -6.80 -7.64 3.12
C GLY A 347 -5.99 -8.00 1.88
N ALA A 348 -6.66 -8.46 0.80
CA ALA A 348 -6.00 -8.79 -0.45
C ALA A 348 -5.29 -7.59 -1.09
N GLY A 349 -5.88 -6.40 -1.05
CA GLY A 349 -5.28 -5.16 -1.57
C GLY A 349 -4.02 -4.74 -0.81
N ILE A 350 -4.01 -4.86 0.52
CA ILE A 350 -2.81 -4.62 1.34
C ILE A 350 -1.73 -5.67 1.03
N ALA A 351 -2.12 -6.94 0.92
CA ALA A 351 -1.19 -8.04 0.59
C ALA A 351 -0.52 -7.80 -0.77
N TYR A 352 -1.31 -7.48 -1.79
CA TYR A 352 -0.81 -7.20 -3.14
C TYR A 352 0.19 -6.04 -3.16
N LEU A 353 -0.16 -4.91 -2.53
CA LEU A 353 0.73 -3.74 -2.43
C LEU A 353 2.04 -4.08 -1.70
N CYS A 354 1.95 -4.77 -0.56
CA CYS A 354 3.12 -5.16 0.21
C CYS A 354 4.02 -6.11 -0.58
N GLY A 355 3.44 -7.14 -1.21
CA GLY A 355 4.18 -8.11 -2.02
C GLY A 355 4.93 -7.45 -3.18
N MET A 356 4.24 -6.60 -3.95
CA MET A 356 4.85 -5.83 -5.04
C MET A 356 5.97 -4.92 -4.56
N THR A 357 5.79 -4.24 -3.42
CA THR A 357 6.83 -3.34 -2.91
C THR A 357 8.04 -4.11 -2.39
N LEU A 358 7.84 -5.25 -1.70
CA LEU A 358 8.93 -6.08 -1.20
C LEU A 358 9.81 -6.62 -2.34
N ILE A 359 9.20 -7.01 -3.45
CA ILE A 359 9.93 -7.40 -4.66
C ILE A 359 10.70 -6.19 -5.23
N GLY A 360 10.10 -5.01 -5.20
CA GLY A 360 10.74 -3.77 -5.69
C GLY A 360 11.93 -3.31 -4.84
N THR A 361 11.89 -3.47 -3.51
CA THR A 361 12.91 -2.93 -2.61
C THR A 361 13.96 -3.93 -2.15
N ASP A 362 13.58 -5.21 -1.98
CA ASP A 362 14.42 -6.20 -1.31
C ASP A 362 15.09 -7.19 -2.29
N VAL A 363 14.75 -7.10 -3.59
CA VAL A 363 15.32 -7.94 -4.66
C VAL A 363 16.18 -7.06 -5.57
N GLY A 364 17.44 -7.48 -5.77
CA GLY A 364 18.40 -6.79 -6.63
C GLY A 364 17.91 -6.66 -8.08
N ASP A 365 18.28 -5.56 -8.73
CA ASP A 365 17.78 -5.18 -10.07
C ASP A 365 18.01 -6.27 -11.13
N GLU A 366 19.12 -7.00 -11.03
CA GLU A 366 19.53 -8.06 -11.98
C GLU A 366 18.57 -9.25 -12.04
N ILE A 367 17.93 -9.59 -10.91
CA ILE A 367 17.06 -10.77 -10.78
C ILE A 367 15.58 -10.40 -10.57
N ARG A 368 15.27 -9.12 -10.32
CA ARG A 368 13.89 -8.64 -10.08
C ARG A 368 12.94 -9.01 -11.22
N GLY A 369 13.37 -8.81 -12.47
CA GLY A 369 12.57 -9.14 -13.65
C GLY A 369 12.24 -10.64 -13.75
N ARG A 370 13.21 -11.50 -13.41
CA ARG A 370 13.05 -12.96 -13.44
C ARG A 370 12.08 -13.44 -12.35
N ILE A 371 12.26 -12.95 -11.12
CA ILE A 371 11.36 -13.27 -9.99
C ILE A 371 9.94 -12.80 -10.28
N PHE A 372 9.78 -11.60 -10.87
CA PHE A 372 8.46 -11.10 -11.25
C PHE A 372 7.78 -11.99 -12.29
N ALA A 373 8.50 -12.41 -13.34
CA ALA A 373 7.99 -13.32 -14.37
C ALA A 373 7.59 -14.70 -13.80
N LEU A 374 8.42 -15.25 -12.90
CA LEU A 374 8.14 -16.50 -12.19
C LEU A 374 6.86 -16.40 -11.36
N LEU A 375 6.72 -15.35 -10.54
CA LEU A 375 5.56 -15.14 -9.69
C LEU A 375 4.27 -15.00 -10.52
N GLN A 376 4.31 -14.22 -11.61
CA GLN A 376 3.16 -14.06 -12.51
C GLN A 376 2.74 -15.37 -13.17
N SER A 377 3.71 -16.17 -13.62
CA SER A 377 3.43 -17.49 -14.22
C SER A 377 2.83 -18.45 -13.20
N MET A 378 3.38 -18.47 -11.98
CA MET A 378 2.88 -19.29 -10.88
C MET A 378 1.47 -18.88 -10.46
N ILE A 379 1.17 -17.59 -10.36
CA ILE A 379 -0.18 -17.08 -10.08
C ILE A 379 -1.20 -17.66 -11.07
N ARG A 380 -0.88 -17.61 -12.39
CA ARG A 380 -1.78 -18.11 -13.44
C ARG A 380 -2.03 -19.61 -13.30
N VAL A 381 -0.96 -20.39 -13.10
CA VAL A 381 -1.06 -21.84 -12.94
C VAL A 381 -1.89 -22.18 -11.70
N VAL A 382 -1.61 -21.56 -10.55
CA VAL A 382 -2.37 -21.78 -9.31
C VAL A 382 -3.85 -21.42 -9.50
N LEU A 383 -4.14 -20.30 -10.16
CA LEU A 383 -5.51 -19.87 -10.41
C LEU A 383 -6.26 -20.86 -11.31
N VAL A 384 -5.63 -21.35 -12.39
CA VAL A 384 -6.23 -22.38 -13.27
C VAL A 384 -6.48 -23.68 -12.51
N LEU A 385 -5.51 -24.16 -11.73
CA LEU A 385 -5.66 -25.38 -10.94
C LEU A 385 -6.77 -25.23 -9.89
N ALA A 386 -6.82 -24.09 -9.19
CA ALA A 386 -7.88 -23.81 -8.23
C ALA A 386 -9.26 -23.79 -8.92
N LEU A 387 -9.40 -23.08 -10.04
CA LEU A 387 -10.65 -23.00 -10.79
C LEU A 387 -11.10 -24.34 -11.39
N ALA A 388 -10.16 -25.20 -11.81
CA ALA A 388 -10.47 -26.55 -12.27
C ALA A 388 -10.92 -27.47 -11.10
N ALA A 389 -10.35 -27.27 -9.90
CA ALA A 389 -10.71 -28.05 -8.72
C ALA A 389 -12.10 -27.68 -8.16
N VAL A 390 -12.52 -26.41 -8.28
CA VAL A 390 -13.79 -25.93 -7.71
C VAL A 390 -15.00 -26.73 -8.18
N PRO A 391 -15.30 -26.88 -9.49
CA PRO A 391 -16.46 -27.66 -9.94
C PRO A 391 -16.43 -29.11 -9.44
N PHE A 392 -15.25 -29.72 -9.37
CA PHE A 392 -15.10 -31.08 -8.87
C PHE A 392 -15.48 -31.19 -7.39
N VAL A 393 -14.94 -30.31 -6.53
CA VAL A 393 -15.26 -30.31 -5.10
C VAL A 393 -16.73 -29.98 -4.86
N VAL A 394 -17.28 -29.00 -5.59
CA VAL A 394 -18.70 -28.64 -5.48
C VAL A 394 -19.60 -29.79 -5.94
N ALA A 395 -19.23 -30.55 -6.97
CA ALA A 395 -20.02 -31.67 -7.47
C ALA A 395 -20.11 -32.83 -6.48
N GLN A 396 -19.05 -33.07 -5.69
CA GLN A 396 -19.04 -34.09 -4.65
C GLN A 396 -19.92 -33.72 -3.45
N VAL A 397 -20.02 -32.42 -3.16
CA VAL A 397 -20.77 -31.90 -2.03
C VAL A 397 -22.11 -31.36 -2.52
N GLY A 398 -23.10 -32.27 -2.58
CA GLY A 398 -24.47 -31.95 -2.99
C GLY A 398 -25.14 -30.85 -2.15
N ARG A 399 -26.34 -30.45 -2.55
CA ARG A 399 -27.12 -29.41 -1.86
C ARG A 399 -27.99 -30.01 -0.76
N ARG A 400 -27.93 -29.46 0.45
CA ARG A 400 -28.80 -29.79 1.59
C ARG A 400 -29.36 -28.51 2.22
N THR A 401 -30.61 -28.53 2.64
CA THR A 401 -31.24 -27.44 3.40
C THR A 401 -31.38 -27.86 4.85
N LEU A 402 -30.80 -27.07 5.75
CA LEU A 402 -30.96 -27.23 7.20
C LEU A 402 -31.99 -26.20 7.69
N HIS A 403 -33.02 -26.66 8.37
CA HIS A 403 -34.00 -25.79 9.00
C HIS A 403 -33.54 -25.51 10.43
N ILE A 404 -33.03 -24.30 10.69
CA ILE A 404 -32.56 -23.88 12.03
C ILE A 404 -33.49 -22.76 12.53
N GLY A 405 -34.44 -23.12 13.39
CA GLY A 405 -35.45 -22.18 13.88
C GLY A 405 -36.32 -21.65 12.73
N SER A 406 -36.39 -20.32 12.56
CA SER A 406 -37.12 -19.66 11.46
C SER A 406 -36.27 -19.36 10.22
N VAL A 407 -35.01 -19.83 10.17
CA VAL A 407 -34.08 -19.53 9.09
C VAL A 407 -33.71 -20.81 8.33
N ASP A 408 -33.98 -20.81 7.03
CA ASP A 408 -33.53 -21.86 6.11
C ASP A 408 -32.07 -21.65 5.75
N TYR A 409 -31.21 -22.58 6.13
CA TYR A 409 -29.79 -22.55 5.85
C TYR A 409 -29.41 -23.55 4.77
N VAL A 410 -29.18 -23.05 3.54
CA VAL A 410 -28.72 -23.87 2.42
C VAL A 410 -27.24 -24.17 2.59
N VAL A 411 -26.91 -25.43 2.85
CA VAL A 411 -25.55 -25.98 2.83
C VAL A 411 -25.30 -26.60 1.48
N ASP A 412 -24.41 -26.00 0.70
CA ASP A 412 -23.99 -26.51 -0.61
C ASP A 412 -22.46 -26.64 -0.67
N GLY A 413 -21.97 -27.30 -1.73
CA GLY A 413 -20.53 -27.45 -1.94
C GLY A 413 -19.76 -26.13 -2.10
N THR A 414 -20.42 -25.03 -2.44
CA THR A 414 -19.73 -23.73 -2.58
C THR A 414 -19.23 -23.21 -1.25
N ARG A 415 -20.00 -23.38 -0.16
CA ARG A 415 -19.55 -22.99 1.18
C ARG A 415 -18.31 -23.77 1.61
N PHE A 416 -18.25 -25.07 1.35
CA PHE A 416 -17.08 -25.90 1.65
C PHE A 416 -15.85 -25.48 0.85
N VAL A 417 -16.03 -25.14 -0.44
CA VAL A 417 -14.94 -24.61 -1.27
C VAL A 417 -14.43 -23.28 -0.74
N LEU A 418 -15.31 -22.35 -0.37
CA LEU A 418 -14.92 -21.04 0.14
C LEU A 418 -14.23 -21.14 1.52
N VAL A 419 -14.77 -21.96 2.43
CA VAL A 419 -14.15 -22.24 3.74
C VAL A 419 -12.81 -22.94 3.57
N GLY A 420 -12.74 -23.97 2.72
CA GLY A 420 -11.49 -24.70 2.44
C GLY A 420 -10.42 -23.78 1.83
N GLY A 421 -10.79 -22.98 0.83
CA GLY A 421 -9.90 -21.95 0.25
C GLY A 421 -9.45 -20.93 1.29
N GLY A 422 -10.36 -20.50 2.18
CA GLY A 422 -10.05 -19.64 3.32
C GLY A 422 -9.08 -20.26 4.31
N ILE A 423 -9.25 -21.53 4.68
CA ILE A 423 -8.33 -22.26 5.58
C ILE A 423 -6.95 -22.40 4.93
N LEU A 424 -6.87 -22.76 3.65
CA LEU A 424 -5.60 -22.86 2.94
C LEU A 424 -4.88 -21.49 2.87
N ALA A 425 -5.60 -20.41 2.59
CA ALA A 425 -5.07 -19.06 2.61
C ALA A 425 -4.65 -18.62 4.03
N LEU A 426 -5.40 -19.01 5.06
CA LEU A 426 -5.07 -18.74 6.46
C LEU A 426 -3.75 -19.40 6.84
N LEU A 427 -3.61 -20.69 6.55
CA LEU A 427 -2.39 -21.46 6.80
C LEU A 427 -1.21 -20.88 6.02
N ALA A 428 -1.39 -20.60 4.74
CA ALA A 428 -0.36 -19.97 3.91
C ALA A 428 0.03 -18.58 4.42
N GLY A 429 -0.93 -17.76 4.84
CA GLY A 429 -0.70 -16.43 5.43
C GLY A 429 0.07 -16.51 6.74
N LEU A 430 -0.24 -17.48 7.61
CA LEU A 430 0.49 -17.74 8.86
C LEU A 430 1.92 -18.24 8.59
N LEU A 431 2.10 -19.13 7.62
CA LEU A 431 3.43 -19.61 7.20
C LEU A 431 4.26 -18.50 6.57
N ALA A 432 3.66 -17.70 5.69
CA ALA A 432 4.30 -16.52 5.09
C ALA A 432 4.69 -15.52 6.18
N TYR A 433 3.79 -15.23 7.12
CA TYR A 433 4.08 -14.39 8.28
C TYR A 433 5.28 -14.94 9.05
N ARG A 434 5.26 -16.21 9.48
CA ARG A 434 6.36 -16.82 10.25
C ARG A 434 7.69 -16.82 9.52
N LYS A 435 7.69 -17.08 8.21
CA LYS A 435 8.92 -17.16 7.40
C LYS A 435 9.49 -15.78 7.05
N MET A 436 8.66 -14.75 7.01
CA MET A 436 9.04 -13.37 6.70
C MET A 436 9.18 -12.49 7.94
N ASP A 437 8.79 -12.97 9.12
CA ASP A 437 8.82 -12.19 10.37
C ASP A 437 10.27 -11.83 10.71
N ASP A 438 10.59 -10.57 10.48
CA ASP A 438 11.86 -9.93 10.79
C ASP A 438 11.94 -9.50 12.27
N ARG A 439 10.88 -9.74 13.07
CA ARG A 439 10.72 -9.25 14.46
C ARG A 439 10.18 -10.31 15.42
N GLN A 440 10.74 -11.52 15.41
CA GLN A 440 10.30 -12.66 16.25
C GLN A 440 10.22 -12.38 17.77
N GLN A 441 10.90 -11.35 18.29
CA GLN A 441 10.92 -11.00 19.71
C GLN A 441 9.93 -9.90 20.14
N MET A 442 9.06 -9.41 19.25
CA MET A 442 8.14 -8.30 19.54
C MET A 442 6.65 -8.65 19.36
N SER A 443 5.84 -8.32 20.37
CA SER A 443 4.38 -8.50 20.34
C SER A 443 3.71 -7.63 19.26
N LEU A 444 2.78 -8.22 18.50
CA LEU A 444 1.97 -7.55 17.46
C LEU A 444 1.25 -6.31 17.99
N TRP A 445 0.84 -6.33 19.26
CA TRP A 445 0.14 -5.23 19.91
C TRP A 445 1.01 -3.97 20.05
N SER A 446 2.30 -4.16 20.34
CA SER A 446 3.25 -3.04 20.46
C SER A 446 3.49 -2.32 19.12
N ASP A 447 3.51 -3.08 18.02
CA ASP A 447 3.62 -2.53 16.66
C ASP A 447 2.32 -1.81 16.23
N PHE A 448 1.14 -2.34 16.59
CA PHE A 448 -0.15 -1.71 16.32
C PHE A 448 -0.37 -0.40 17.10
N VAL A 449 -0.01 -0.36 18.39
CA VAL A 449 -0.10 0.87 19.20
C VAL A 449 0.91 1.92 18.72
N SER A 450 2.12 1.50 18.37
CA SER A 450 3.14 2.40 17.80
C SER A 450 2.75 2.92 16.41
N ALA A 451 2.00 2.12 15.65
CA ALA A 451 1.43 2.48 14.36
C ALA A 451 0.37 3.58 14.47
N LEU A 452 -0.55 3.43 15.43
CA LEU A 452 -1.58 4.43 15.74
C LEU A 452 -0.97 5.75 16.25
N ARG A 453 0.14 5.69 16.98
CA ARG A 453 0.83 6.86 17.54
C ARG A 453 1.81 7.54 16.59
N GLY A 454 2.05 6.97 15.39
CA GLY A 454 2.90 7.58 14.37
C GLY A 454 4.38 7.74 14.75
N ASP A 455 4.86 7.00 15.74
CA ASP A 455 6.20 7.13 16.30
C ASP A 455 7.13 6.00 15.81
N SER A 456 8.04 6.34 14.90
CA SER A 456 9.09 5.46 14.38
C SER A 456 10.36 5.47 15.23
N SER A 457 10.49 6.40 16.19
CA SER A 457 11.72 6.66 16.95
C SER A 457 11.79 5.92 18.29
N ALA A 458 10.64 5.64 18.93
CA ALA A 458 10.57 4.80 20.13
C ALA A 458 11.16 3.38 19.92
N ARG A 459 11.13 2.88 18.67
CA ARG A 459 11.50 1.50 18.29
C ARG A 459 13.01 1.23 18.32
N ARG A 460 13.86 2.24 18.16
CA ARG A 460 15.34 2.08 18.15
C ARG A 460 15.91 2.18 19.56
N ARG A 461 15.34 3.05 20.39
CA ARG A 461 15.77 3.33 21.77
C ARG A 461 15.58 2.16 22.74
N LEU A 462 14.52 1.36 22.55
CA LEU A 462 14.31 0.15 23.34
C LEU A 462 15.41 -0.91 23.12
N ARG A 463 16.17 -0.86 22.03
CA ARG A 463 17.25 -1.83 21.73
C ARG A 463 18.62 -1.37 22.25
N SER A 464 18.95 -0.08 22.18
CA SER A 464 20.24 0.45 22.67
C SER A 464 20.19 0.98 24.11
N GLY A 465 19.01 1.34 24.62
CA GLY A 465 18.85 2.00 25.91
C GLY A 465 19.26 3.49 25.91
N GLY A 466 19.44 4.11 24.73
CA GLY A 466 19.76 5.53 24.60
C GLY A 466 18.63 6.43 25.11
N LEU A 467 18.98 7.56 25.73
CA LEU A 467 18.04 8.55 26.27
C LEU A 467 18.32 9.91 25.65
N PHE A 468 17.31 10.55 25.06
CA PHE A 468 17.46 11.85 24.42
C PHE A 468 16.65 12.93 25.14
N ILE A 469 17.32 13.94 25.66
CA ILE A 469 16.72 15.05 26.41
C ILE A 469 17.00 16.36 25.66
N ALA A 470 15.96 17.15 25.43
CA ALA A 470 16.11 18.49 24.84
C ALA A 470 15.72 19.57 25.85
N PHE A 471 16.51 20.65 25.90
CA PHE A 471 16.17 21.86 26.64
C PHE A 471 15.68 22.92 25.67
N GLU A 472 14.49 23.45 25.94
CA GLU A 472 13.80 24.43 25.11
C GLU A 472 13.41 25.65 25.96
N GLY A 473 13.13 26.78 25.31
CA GLY A 473 12.78 28.04 25.97
C GLY A 473 13.38 29.26 25.28
N GLY A 474 12.90 30.43 25.66
CA GLY A 474 13.34 31.72 25.11
C GLY A 474 14.78 32.11 25.44
N GLU A 475 15.18 33.27 24.96
CA GLU A 475 16.45 33.93 25.26
C GLU A 475 16.63 34.11 26.76
N GLY A 476 17.85 33.91 27.27
CA GLY A 476 18.17 34.16 28.68
C GLY A 476 17.53 33.23 29.71
N ALA A 477 16.77 32.20 29.31
CA ALA A 477 16.05 31.30 30.23
C ALA A 477 16.94 30.36 31.08
N GLY A 478 18.26 30.30 30.83
CA GLY A 478 19.19 29.46 31.60
C GLY A 478 19.39 28.03 31.09
N LYS A 479 19.02 27.75 29.83
CA LYS A 479 19.13 26.41 29.20
C LYS A 479 20.53 25.81 29.32
N SER A 480 21.55 26.53 28.86
CA SER A 480 22.93 26.03 28.85
C SER A 480 23.45 25.72 30.27
N THR A 481 23.06 26.52 31.27
CA THR A 481 23.36 26.25 32.69
C THR A 481 22.76 24.92 33.14
N GLN A 482 21.48 24.68 32.84
CA GLN A 482 20.79 23.45 33.24
C GLN A 482 21.29 22.22 32.46
N VAL A 483 21.65 22.38 31.18
CA VAL A 483 22.32 21.34 30.38
C VAL A 483 23.64 20.92 31.05
N HIS A 484 24.49 21.88 31.44
CA HIS A 484 25.77 21.59 32.10
C HIS A 484 25.57 20.91 33.46
N ARG A 485 24.64 21.40 34.29
CA ARG A 485 24.34 20.82 35.62
C ARG A 485 23.81 19.39 35.51
N LEU A 486 22.85 19.14 34.62
CA LEU A 486 22.30 17.80 34.39
C LEU A 486 23.38 16.84 33.86
N ALA A 487 24.19 17.30 32.90
CA ALA A 487 25.27 16.48 32.35
C ALA A 487 26.32 16.12 33.40
N ALA A 488 26.72 17.07 34.25
CA ALA A 488 27.67 16.84 35.33
C ALA A 488 27.13 15.81 36.33
N TRP A 489 25.88 15.97 36.79
CA TRP A 489 25.23 15.03 37.70
C TRP A 489 25.13 13.61 37.10
N LEU A 490 24.72 13.49 35.83
CA LEU A 490 24.63 12.19 35.16
C LEU A 490 25.99 11.51 35.00
N ARG A 491 27.04 12.26 34.65
CA ARG A 491 28.41 11.74 34.54
C ARG A 491 28.95 11.27 35.90
N GLN A 492 28.70 12.04 36.96
CA GLN A 492 29.04 11.64 38.34
C GLN A 492 28.32 10.35 38.77
N ASN A 493 27.13 10.09 38.23
CA ASN A 493 26.37 8.86 38.45
C ASN A 493 26.71 7.73 37.45
N GLY A 494 27.85 7.83 36.76
CA GLY A 494 28.41 6.78 35.90
C GLY A 494 27.74 6.64 34.52
N ALA A 495 26.93 7.60 34.10
CA ALA A 495 26.34 7.60 32.76
C ALA A 495 27.30 8.24 31.73
N GLN A 496 27.34 7.66 30.53
CA GLN A 496 27.95 8.30 29.37
C GLN A 496 26.98 9.36 28.81
N VAL A 497 27.45 10.60 28.71
CA VAL A 497 26.62 11.77 28.37
C VAL A 497 27.27 12.60 27.27
N VAL A 498 26.57 12.72 26.16
CA VAL A 498 26.90 13.61 25.04
C VAL A 498 26.04 14.87 25.16
N THR A 499 26.70 16.00 25.39
CA THR A 499 26.08 17.33 25.40
C THR A 499 26.24 18.00 24.05
N THR A 500 25.17 18.57 23.52
CA THR A 500 25.17 19.22 22.20
C THR A 500 24.23 20.43 22.16
N HIS A 501 24.20 21.17 21.05
CA HIS A 501 23.36 22.36 20.87
C HIS A 501 23.03 22.61 19.40
N GLU A 502 21.89 23.26 19.15
CA GLU A 502 21.48 23.64 17.79
C GLU A 502 21.22 25.16 17.69
N PRO A 503 21.67 25.82 16.61
CA PRO A 503 22.52 25.30 15.54
C PRO A 503 24.00 25.33 15.95
N GLY A 504 24.88 24.57 15.28
CA GLY A 504 26.33 24.79 15.43
C GLY A 504 27.16 23.70 16.11
N ALA A 505 26.58 22.58 16.55
CA ALA A 505 27.33 21.52 17.22
C ALA A 505 28.28 20.70 16.33
N THR A 506 28.28 20.92 15.02
CA THR A 506 29.16 20.21 14.05
C THR A 506 30.02 21.21 13.29
N PRO A 507 31.16 20.81 12.66
CA PRO A 507 31.97 21.72 11.85
C PRO A 507 31.16 22.42 10.74
N ALA A 508 30.32 21.68 10.01
CA ALA A 508 29.41 22.25 9.02
C ALA A 508 28.33 23.13 9.68
N GLY A 509 27.81 22.69 10.82
CA GLY A 509 26.84 23.44 11.60
C GLY A 509 27.35 24.79 12.08
N LYS A 510 28.64 24.90 12.45
CA LYS A 510 29.26 26.18 12.83
C LYS A 510 29.18 27.19 11.68
N GLN A 511 29.45 26.75 10.45
CA GLN A 511 29.33 27.61 9.27
C GLN A 511 27.87 28.05 9.04
N VAL A 512 26.92 27.12 9.23
CA VAL A 512 25.49 27.46 9.15
C VAL A 512 25.08 28.44 10.26
N ARG A 513 25.59 28.27 11.48
CA ARG A 513 25.34 29.15 12.62
C ARG A 513 25.84 30.57 12.37
N GLU A 514 27.03 30.74 11.78
CA GLU A 514 27.54 32.05 11.38
C GLU A 514 26.59 32.77 10.41
N VAL A 515 26.10 32.05 9.40
CA VAL A 515 25.14 32.61 8.44
C VAL A 515 23.80 32.96 9.11
N LEU A 516 23.33 32.14 10.05
CA LEU A 516 22.05 32.35 10.73
C LEU A 516 22.09 33.51 11.73
N LEU A 517 23.15 33.61 12.54
CA LEU A 517 23.17 34.49 13.72
C LEU A 517 24.00 35.77 13.53
N HIS A 518 25.02 35.75 12.67
CA HIS A 518 25.98 36.86 12.52
C HIS A 518 26.01 37.48 11.12
N SER A 519 25.25 36.94 10.15
CA SER A 519 25.18 37.54 8.82
C SER A 519 24.50 38.91 8.84
N PRO A 520 25.12 39.96 8.27
CA PRO A 520 24.55 41.31 8.20
C PRO A 520 23.36 41.40 7.25
N GLN A 521 23.20 40.44 6.33
CA GLN A 521 22.07 40.41 5.41
C GLN A 521 20.86 39.67 6.01
N PRO A 522 19.63 40.22 5.87
CA PRO A 522 18.43 39.52 6.30
C PRO A 522 18.19 38.29 5.42
N LEU A 523 17.89 37.15 6.04
CA LEU A 523 17.50 35.94 5.34
C LEU A 523 15.99 35.93 5.17
N ALA A 524 15.51 35.45 4.03
CA ALA A 524 14.09 35.16 3.88
C ALA A 524 13.67 34.10 4.92
N PRO A 525 12.49 34.20 5.56
CA PRO A 525 12.06 33.27 6.61
C PRO A 525 12.14 31.79 6.22
N ARG A 526 11.80 31.45 4.97
CA ARG A 526 11.90 30.07 4.46
C ARG A 526 13.35 29.60 4.33
N ALA A 527 14.27 30.49 3.93
CA ALA A 527 15.69 30.16 3.83
C ALA A 527 16.30 29.95 5.22
N GLU A 528 15.96 30.81 6.19
CA GLU A 528 16.34 30.64 7.60
C GLU A 528 15.87 29.27 8.14
N ALA A 529 14.60 28.91 7.92
CA ALA A 529 14.05 27.63 8.35
C ALA A 529 14.74 26.42 7.70
N LEU A 530 15.08 26.51 6.42
CA LEU A 530 15.80 25.47 5.68
C LEU A 530 17.24 25.28 6.20
N LEU A 531 17.93 26.36 6.54
CA LEU A 531 19.28 26.30 7.10
C LEU A 531 19.29 25.64 8.49
N PHE A 532 18.34 26.00 9.36
CA PHE A 532 18.14 25.28 10.63
C PHE A 532 17.84 23.79 10.42
N ALA A 533 17.02 23.45 9.42
CA ALA A 533 16.73 22.05 9.10
C ALA A 533 17.95 21.31 8.56
N ALA A 534 18.81 21.97 7.78
CA ALA A 534 20.03 21.39 7.21
C ALA A 534 21.09 21.10 8.29
N ASP A 535 21.37 22.06 9.18
CA ASP A 535 22.25 21.87 10.34
C ASP A 535 21.77 20.69 11.19
N ARG A 536 20.47 20.67 11.51
CA ARG A 536 19.87 19.59 12.30
C ARG A 536 19.97 18.23 11.63
N ALA A 537 19.71 18.13 10.33
CA ALA A 537 19.80 16.86 9.61
C ALA A 537 21.20 16.26 9.72
N HIS A 538 22.23 17.09 9.50
CA HIS A 538 23.62 16.67 9.63
C HIS A 538 23.98 16.32 11.09
N HIS A 539 23.54 17.14 12.04
CA HIS A 539 23.78 16.93 13.47
C HIS A 539 23.15 15.63 14.00
N VAL A 540 21.92 15.33 13.60
CA VAL A 540 21.25 14.08 13.96
C VAL A 540 22.02 12.88 13.45
N GLU A 541 22.46 12.90 12.19
CA GLU A 541 23.11 11.74 11.57
C GLU A 541 24.53 11.50 12.11
N THR A 542 25.27 12.57 12.42
CA THR A 542 26.69 12.48 12.78
C THR A 542 26.97 12.45 14.28
N VAL A 543 26.08 12.99 15.11
CA VAL A 543 26.30 13.13 16.56
C VAL A 543 25.21 12.42 17.36
N ILE A 544 23.95 12.85 17.20
CA ILE A 544 22.87 12.42 18.09
C ILE A 544 22.57 10.92 17.91
N ARG A 545 22.33 10.49 16.67
CA ARG A 545 21.92 9.11 16.37
C ARG A 545 23.03 8.10 16.71
N PRO A 546 24.31 8.31 16.36
CA PRO A 546 25.39 7.41 16.79
C PRO A 546 25.48 7.27 18.31
N ALA A 547 25.41 8.37 19.07
CA ALA A 547 25.44 8.32 20.54
C ALA A 547 24.25 7.56 21.13
N LEU A 548 23.04 7.78 20.60
CA LEU A 548 21.85 7.04 21.03
C LEU A 548 21.92 5.56 20.67
N ASP A 549 22.53 5.19 19.54
CA ASP A 549 22.70 3.81 19.10
C ASP A 549 23.70 3.05 20.00
N LEU A 550 24.74 3.73 20.52
CA LEU A 550 25.62 3.22 21.59
C LEU A 550 24.92 3.10 22.95
N GLY A 551 23.73 3.67 23.04
CA GLY A 551 22.94 3.66 24.24
C GLY A 551 23.38 4.73 25.23
N ASP A 552 23.97 5.84 24.80
CA ASP A 552 24.37 6.96 25.66
C ASP A 552 23.19 7.89 26.00
N ILE A 553 23.41 8.86 26.89
CA ILE A 553 22.44 9.93 27.14
C ILE A 553 22.86 11.14 26.29
N VAL A 554 21.97 11.61 25.42
CA VAL A 554 22.19 12.83 24.64
C VAL A 554 21.36 13.95 25.24
N ILE A 555 22.00 15.07 25.55
CA ILE A 555 21.35 16.29 26.06
C ILE A 555 21.63 17.41 25.06
N THR A 556 20.58 17.98 24.47
CA THR A 556 20.71 19.07 23.50
C THR A 556 20.12 20.38 24.02
N ASP A 557 20.85 21.48 23.85
CA ASP A 557 20.31 22.84 23.97
C ASP A 557 19.65 23.21 22.63
N ARG A 558 18.31 23.25 22.64
CA ARG A 558 17.42 23.38 21.48
C ARG A 558 17.37 22.16 20.56
N TYR A 559 16.21 21.96 19.95
CA TYR A 559 15.94 20.95 18.93
C TYR A 559 14.79 21.41 18.01
N VAL A 560 13.92 20.49 17.59
CA VAL A 560 12.81 20.75 16.65
C VAL A 560 11.80 21.76 17.18
N ASP A 561 11.54 21.78 18.49
CA ASP A 561 10.50 22.63 19.06
C ASP A 561 10.92 24.11 18.98
N SER A 562 12.22 24.42 19.11
CA SER A 562 12.75 25.75 18.78
C SER A 562 12.42 26.17 17.34
N SER A 563 12.57 25.31 16.33
CA SER A 563 12.20 25.72 14.96
C SER A 563 10.70 25.98 14.78
N LEU A 564 9.86 25.23 15.49
CA LEU A 564 8.41 25.47 15.47
C LEU A 564 8.06 26.81 16.14
N ALA A 565 8.68 27.14 17.27
CA ALA A 565 8.42 28.39 17.96
C ALA A 565 8.95 29.61 17.17
N TYR A 566 10.21 29.58 16.73
CA TYR A 566 10.85 30.74 16.09
C TYR A 566 10.42 30.91 14.62
N GLN A 567 10.56 29.86 13.80
CA GLN A 567 10.22 29.98 12.38
C GLN A 567 8.71 29.77 12.13
N GLY A 568 8.05 28.89 12.88
CA GLY A 568 6.61 28.69 12.77
C GLY A 568 5.83 29.90 13.31
N ALA A 569 5.91 30.17 14.61
CA ALA A 569 5.15 31.27 15.22
C ALA A 569 5.82 32.63 15.02
N GLY A 570 7.10 32.78 15.38
CA GLY A 570 7.81 34.05 15.32
C GLY A 570 7.88 34.65 13.91
N ARG A 571 8.26 33.83 12.92
CA ARG A 571 8.31 34.23 11.49
C ARG A 571 7.00 34.00 10.73
N ARG A 572 5.94 33.55 11.41
CA ARG A 572 4.60 33.28 10.84
C ARG A 572 4.60 32.34 9.64
N LEU A 573 5.50 31.36 9.62
CA LEU A 573 5.41 30.26 8.66
C LEU A 573 4.33 29.27 9.10
N ALA A 574 3.70 28.59 8.14
CA ALA A 574 2.73 27.56 8.45
C ALA A 574 3.37 26.47 9.32
N MET A 575 2.88 26.31 10.56
CA MET A 575 3.42 25.37 11.56
C MET A 575 3.56 23.94 11.02
N ASP A 576 2.61 23.49 10.20
CA ASP A 576 2.65 22.16 9.58
C ASP A 576 3.74 22.02 8.51
N GLU A 577 4.12 23.08 7.80
CA GLU A 577 5.23 23.05 6.85
C GLU A 577 6.55 22.86 7.58
N VAL A 578 6.79 23.68 8.61
CA VAL A 578 8.00 23.59 9.45
C VAL A 578 8.07 22.23 10.14
N ARG A 579 6.95 21.74 10.67
CA ARG A 579 6.86 20.41 11.30
C ARG A 579 7.20 19.27 10.34
N ARG A 580 6.67 19.30 9.10
CA ARG A 580 6.97 18.27 8.10
C ARG A 580 8.44 18.29 7.68
N MET A 581 8.99 19.49 7.46
CA MET A 581 10.40 19.67 7.11
C MET A 581 11.32 19.18 8.22
N SER A 582 11.10 19.60 9.46
CA SER A 582 11.88 19.14 10.62
C SER A 582 11.77 17.64 10.84
N ARG A 583 10.58 17.06 10.66
CA ARG A 583 10.39 15.60 10.75
C ARG A 583 11.19 14.85 9.68
N TRP A 584 11.25 15.38 8.47
CA TRP A 584 12.04 14.79 7.40
C TRP A 584 13.54 14.90 7.71
N ALA A 585 14.01 16.08 8.11
CA ALA A 585 15.41 16.34 8.47
C ALA A 585 15.92 15.39 9.57
N THR A 586 15.11 15.07 10.58
CA THR A 586 15.53 14.23 11.71
C THR A 586 15.25 12.74 11.52
N GLY A 587 14.66 12.34 10.39
CA GLY A 587 14.10 10.99 10.23
C GLY A 587 13.04 10.65 11.28
N GLY A 588 12.35 11.67 11.81
CA GLY A 588 11.34 11.56 12.86
C GLY A 588 11.88 11.35 14.27
N LEU A 589 13.17 11.55 14.54
CA LEU A 589 13.74 11.48 15.88
C LEU A 589 13.16 12.60 16.77
N ARG A 590 12.59 12.21 17.93
CA ARG A 590 12.03 13.11 18.95
C ARG A 590 12.71 12.91 20.30
N PRO A 591 12.85 13.93 21.16
CA PRO A 591 13.32 13.74 22.54
C PRO A 591 12.36 12.85 23.35
N ASP A 592 12.91 12.11 24.31
CA ASP A 592 12.14 11.37 25.33
C ASP A 592 11.57 12.32 26.39
N LEU A 593 12.32 13.37 26.72
CA LEU A 593 11.92 14.45 27.60
C LEU A 593 12.31 15.79 26.97
N THR A 594 11.39 16.75 27.01
CA THR A 594 11.66 18.15 26.65
C THR A 594 11.48 19.01 27.89
N VAL A 595 12.57 19.59 28.38
CA VAL A 595 12.55 20.52 29.51
C VAL A 595 12.35 21.92 28.94
N LEU A 596 11.16 22.49 29.16
CA LEU A 596 10.83 23.85 28.75
C LEU A 596 11.07 24.80 29.92
N LEU A 597 12.07 25.67 29.79
CA LEU A 597 12.33 26.77 30.73
C LEU A 597 11.53 27.99 30.32
N ASP A 598 10.46 28.27 31.05
CA ASP A 598 9.51 29.35 30.77
C ASP A 598 9.87 30.60 31.55
N VAL A 599 10.15 31.70 30.84
CA VAL A 599 10.42 33.03 31.40
C VAL A 599 9.73 34.08 30.56
N ALA A 600 9.31 35.18 31.18
CA ALA A 600 8.80 36.33 30.45
C ALA A 600 9.87 36.89 29.50
N PRO A 601 9.54 37.22 28.23
CA PRO A 601 10.54 37.64 27.24
C PRO A 601 11.38 38.85 27.65
N GLY A 602 10.77 39.85 28.30
CA GLY A 602 11.49 41.03 28.78
C GLY A 602 12.58 40.70 29.80
N GLU A 603 12.30 39.81 30.75
CA GLU A 603 13.27 39.34 31.74
C GLU A 603 14.35 38.44 31.09
N GLY A 604 13.95 37.57 30.18
CA GLY A 604 14.88 36.73 29.41
C GLY A 604 15.89 37.55 28.59
N LEU A 605 15.41 38.52 27.82
CA LEU A 605 16.26 39.42 27.03
C LEU A 605 17.18 40.28 27.89
N ARG A 606 16.72 40.76 29.05
CA ARG A 606 17.55 41.49 30.02
C ARG A 606 18.73 40.62 30.49
N ARG A 607 18.49 39.35 30.82
CA ARG A 607 19.53 38.39 31.22
C ARG A 607 20.47 38.02 30.08
N ALA A 608 19.97 37.94 28.85
CA ALA A 608 20.79 37.65 27.67
C ALA A 608 21.78 38.80 27.38
N ARG A 609 21.28 40.04 27.34
CA ARG A 609 22.10 41.24 27.11
C ARG A 609 23.19 41.45 28.16
N ALA A 610 22.90 41.12 29.43
CA ALA A 610 23.89 41.21 30.50
C ALA A 610 25.05 40.20 30.36
N ARG A 611 24.86 39.10 29.62
CA ARG A 611 25.86 38.03 29.43
C ARG A 611 26.73 38.22 28.20
N SER A 612 26.14 38.64 27.08
CA SER A 612 26.76 38.48 25.77
C SER A 612 27.55 39.71 25.30
N GLY A 613 27.48 40.86 26.00
CA GLY A 613 28.12 42.11 25.58
C GLY A 613 27.55 42.72 24.27
N GLY A 614 26.59 42.05 23.63
CA GLY A 614 25.87 42.43 22.42
C GLY A 614 24.78 41.39 22.10
N ALA A 615 23.72 41.79 21.41
CA ALA A 615 22.61 40.90 21.05
C ALA A 615 22.88 40.19 19.73
N ASP A 616 22.64 38.87 19.67
CA ASP A 616 22.61 38.17 18.38
C ASP A 616 21.37 38.56 17.55
N LYS A 617 21.34 38.18 16.27
CA LYS A 617 20.25 38.57 15.36
C LYS A 617 18.86 38.19 15.88
N LEU A 618 18.70 37.02 16.52
CA LEU A 618 17.41 36.60 17.06
C LEU A 618 17.07 37.36 18.34
N GLU A 619 18.06 37.67 19.17
CA GLU A 619 17.91 38.50 20.38
C GLU A 619 17.56 39.97 20.07
N SER A 620 17.83 40.42 18.84
CA SER A 620 17.49 41.77 18.36
C SER A 620 16.06 41.94 17.85
N GLU A 621 15.28 40.85 17.79
CA GLU A 621 13.91 40.87 17.27
C GLU A 621 12.95 41.65 18.19
N PRO A 622 11.81 42.14 17.66
CA PRO A 622 10.83 42.88 18.46
C PRO A 622 10.21 42.06 19.59
N MET A 623 9.75 42.71 20.66
CA MET A 623 9.12 42.04 21.80
C MET A 623 7.93 41.13 21.40
N ALA A 624 7.15 41.53 20.39
CA ALA A 624 6.03 40.74 19.86
C ALA A 624 6.48 39.39 19.26
N PHE A 625 7.68 39.33 18.67
CA PHE A 625 8.26 38.08 18.17
C PHE A 625 8.53 37.11 19.33
N HIS A 626 9.22 37.58 20.37
CA HIS A 626 9.54 36.73 21.53
C HIS A 626 8.30 36.33 22.33
N ALA A 627 7.28 37.19 22.40
CA ALA A 627 5.98 36.83 22.97
C ALA A 627 5.32 35.69 22.19
N ALA A 628 5.29 35.76 20.85
CA ALA A 628 4.75 34.70 20.01
C ALA A 628 5.54 33.37 20.14
N VAL A 629 6.86 33.45 20.26
CA VAL A 629 7.73 32.29 20.51
C VAL A 629 7.38 31.60 21.84
N ARG A 630 7.24 32.38 22.91
CA ARG A 630 6.87 31.86 24.24
C ARG A 630 5.51 31.16 24.22
N GLU A 631 4.50 31.81 23.63
CA GLU A 631 3.15 31.24 23.53
C GLU A 631 3.16 29.95 22.71
N ALA A 632 3.93 29.88 21.63
CA ALA A 632 4.07 28.65 20.85
C ALA A 632 4.70 27.50 21.66
N PHE A 633 5.71 27.77 22.48
CA PHE A 633 6.28 26.76 23.38
C PHE A 633 5.24 26.26 24.40
N ARG A 634 4.49 27.16 25.02
CA ARG A 634 3.43 26.82 25.98
C ARG A 634 2.35 25.97 25.34
N ALA A 635 1.85 26.38 24.17
CA ALA A 635 0.85 25.62 23.42
C ALA A 635 1.34 24.21 23.05
N MET A 636 2.62 24.06 22.64
CA MET A 636 3.20 22.74 22.38
C MET A 636 3.28 21.89 23.66
N ALA A 637 3.68 22.48 24.78
CA ALA A 637 3.76 21.79 26.06
C ALA A 637 2.40 21.32 26.58
N GLU A 638 1.37 22.17 26.46
CA GLU A 638 -0.02 21.83 26.81
C GLU A 638 -0.57 20.69 25.94
N SER A 639 -0.19 20.62 24.67
CA SER A 639 -0.64 19.58 23.74
C SER A 639 0.01 18.21 23.97
N GLU A 640 1.19 18.14 24.60
CA GLU A 640 1.93 16.90 24.85
C GLU A 640 2.47 16.81 26.30
N PRO A 641 1.62 16.87 27.34
CA PRO A 641 2.04 17.06 28.74
C PRO A 641 2.89 15.90 29.30
N ARG A 642 2.87 14.73 28.65
CA ARG A 642 3.70 13.58 29.03
C ARG A 642 5.15 13.67 28.52
N ARG A 643 5.42 14.51 27.53
CA ARG A 643 6.76 14.72 26.94
C ARG A 643 7.45 15.96 27.51
N TYR A 644 6.68 16.94 27.99
CA TYR A 644 7.21 18.20 28.50
C TYR A 644 7.32 18.23 30.01
N LEU A 645 8.43 18.77 30.49
CA LEU A 645 8.58 19.30 31.84
C LEU A 645 8.68 20.82 31.72
N VAL A 646 7.61 21.52 32.07
CA VAL A 646 7.57 22.99 32.06
C VAL A 646 8.02 23.51 33.43
N LEU A 647 9.06 24.34 33.46
CA LEU A 647 9.61 24.93 34.68
C LEU A 647 9.63 26.44 34.57
N ASP A 648 9.21 27.11 35.64
CA ASP A 648 9.39 28.55 35.78
C ASP A 648 10.88 28.88 35.95
N ALA A 649 11.44 29.58 34.96
CA ALA A 649 12.84 29.99 34.92
C ALA A 649 13.16 31.22 35.78
N THR A 650 12.22 31.72 36.58
CA THR A 650 12.51 32.69 37.66
C THR A 650 12.94 32.03 38.97
N LEU A 651 12.73 30.72 39.12
CA LEU A 651 13.17 29.99 40.29
C LEU A 651 14.71 29.95 40.41
N PRO A 652 15.27 29.78 41.62
CA PRO A 652 16.70 29.59 41.80
C PRO A 652 17.25 28.44 40.95
N GLU A 653 18.46 28.61 40.40
CA GLU A 653 19.05 27.63 39.48
C GLU A 653 19.12 26.21 40.06
N GLU A 654 19.39 26.09 41.36
CA GLU A 654 19.52 24.81 42.06
C GLU A 654 18.16 24.10 42.19
N GLU A 655 17.09 24.86 42.38
CA GLU A 655 15.73 24.34 42.46
C GLU A 655 15.26 23.81 41.10
N ILE A 656 15.57 24.53 40.01
CA ILE A 656 15.33 24.04 38.64
C ILE A 656 16.12 22.75 38.41
N ALA A 657 17.40 22.72 38.77
CA ALA A 657 18.25 21.53 38.61
C ALA A 657 17.73 20.33 39.41
N ARG A 658 17.20 20.54 40.63
CA ARG A 658 16.55 19.49 41.43
C ARG A 658 15.33 18.91 40.70
N ARG A 659 14.41 19.75 40.23
CA ARG A 659 13.19 19.29 39.52
C ARG A 659 13.50 18.57 38.21
N VAL A 660 14.51 19.02 37.48
CA VAL A 660 14.98 18.33 36.27
C VAL A 660 15.52 16.94 36.61
N ARG A 661 16.33 16.81 37.68
CA ARG A 661 16.83 15.50 38.13
C ARG A 661 15.69 14.54 38.48
N GLU A 662 14.72 15.01 39.25
CA GLU A 662 13.53 14.23 39.64
C GLU A 662 12.74 13.72 38.42
N ALA A 663 12.61 14.54 37.39
CA ALA A 663 11.93 14.13 36.15
C ALA A 663 12.74 13.13 35.30
N VAL A 664 14.07 13.15 35.39
CA VAL A 664 14.96 12.26 34.63
C VAL A 664 15.15 10.89 35.31
N GLU A 665 15.05 10.81 36.64
CA GLU A 665 15.25 9.59 37.44
C GLU A 665 14.43 8.36 36.96
N PRO A 666 13.13 8.49 36.60
CA PRO A 666 12.34 7.36 36.10
C PRO A 666 12.92 6.76 34.80
N PHE A 667 13.46 7.61 33.92
CA PHE A 667 14.07 7.17 32.66
C PHE A 667 15.37 6.40 32.91
N LEU A 668 16.17 6.83 33.90
CA LEU A 668 17.40 6.12 34.29
C LEU A 668 17.08 4.74 34.86
N THR A 669 16.05 4.64 35.69
CA THR A 669 15.61 3.36 36.27
C THR A 669 15.14 2.38 35.19
N ALA A 670 14.32 2.83 34.24
CA ALA A 670 13.88 2.03 33.11
C ALA A 670 15.06 1.54 32.25
N ARG A 671 16.03 2.42 32.00
CA ARG A 671 17.25 2.13 31.24
C ARG A 671 18.15 1.09 31.92
N ARG A 672 18.34 1.18 33.25
CA ARG A 672 19.10 0.18 34.03
C ARG A 672 18.45 -1.20 33.96
N ARG A 673 17.11 -1.29 34.03
CA ARG A 673 16.36 -2.53 33.86
C ARG A 673 16.54 -3.13 32.47
N ALA A 674 16.43 -2.30 31.42
CA ALA A 674 16.62 -2.75 30.04
C ALA A 674 18.03 -3.30 29.78
N ARG A 675 19.08 -2.62 30.28
CA ARG A 675 20.47 -3.10 30.19
C ARG A 675 20.69 -4.43 30.91
N ARG A 676 20.11 -4.62 32.11
CA ARG A 676 20.18 -5.90 32.85
C ARG A 676 19.50 -7.06 32.09
N ALA A 677 18.32 -6.83 31.52
CA ALA A 677 17.61 -7.82 30.71
C ALA A 677 18.34 -8.20 29.41
N SER A 678 19.15 -7.29 28.85
CA SER A 678 20.00 -7.58 27.68
C SER A 678 21.22 -8.45 28.02
N ARG A 679 21.85 -8.23 29.19
CA ARG A 679 23.02 -9.02 29.64
C ARG A 679 22.64 -10.45 30.02
N SER A 680 21.50 -10.67 30.67
CA SER A 680 21.05 -12.03 31.04
C SER A 680 20.70 -12.94 29.86
N ARG A 681 20.68 -12.42 28.62
CA ARG A 681 20.48 -13.21 27.39
C ARG A 681 21.79 -13.62 26.71
N HIS A 682 22.94 -13.10 27.14
CA HIS A 682 24.25 -13.49 26.61
C HIS A 682 25.01 -14.51 27.48
N ASP A 683 24.55 -14.77 28.70
CA ASP A 683 25.15 -15.77 29.62
C ASP A 683 24.46 -17.15 29.57
N VAL A 684 23.80 -17.51 28.46
CA VAL A 684 23.41 -18.92 28.25
C VAL A 684 24.64 -19.64 27.69
N PRO A 685 25.23 -20.64 28.38
CA PRO A 685 26.37 -21.35 27.84
C PRO A 685 25.93 -22.07 26.58
N VAL A 686 26.64 -21.82 25.48
CA VAL A 686 26.53 -22.62 24.27
C VAL A 686 27.05 -24.02 24.61
N VAL A 687 26.14 -24.90 25.01
CA VAL A 687 26.43 -26.32 25.14
C VAL A 687 26.59 -26.85 23.72
N HIS A 688 27.84 -27.05 23.30
CA HIS A 688 28.14 -27.85 22.14
C HIS A 688 27.64 -29.28 22.37
N ARG A 689 26.62 -29.68 21.61
CA ARG A 689 26.33 -31.08 21.28
C ARG A 689 26.00 -31.17 19.81
#